data_AF-A0A0F7SKH1-F1
#
_entry.id   AF-A0A0F7SKH1-F1
#
_cell.length_a   1.000
_cell.length_b   1.000
_cell.length_c   1.000
_cell.angle_alpha   90.00
_cell.angle_beta   90.00
_cell.angle_gamma   90.00
#
_symmetry.space_group_name_H-M   'P 1'
#
loop_
_entity.id
_entity.type
_entity.pdbx_description
1 polymer ?
#
loop_
_entity_poly.entity_id
_entity_poly.type
_entity_poly.pdbx_seq_one_letter_code
_entity_poly.pdbx_strand_id
1 'polypeptide(L)'
;MDLKSTTRSIHQSLNLYISNDAYVFQSALRGDLNDKMAGLDTLVIDRMTGSIVLNPTTKTAPVATEQILTVHGILGIISLAMTDYLIVITQKTHSCKFLDHDIYQVSSHLLLPLSPLDPARLYSPYEAQLQDLVQQGLDSARLFFSYTFDLTNTLERQWRQVRAAGGEDRLEGLQERADDRFFWNLELMRKFLDVGRVSSSGRAVSVDPAMSQFILPVMYGNFELRQTEIGSQPILLALISRRSRHRSGTRFFTRGIDHDGNTANYVETEQIVLFDKPSSSFSTPNGQISDDKHSSSPGLPDVIHGRERFSFVQVRGSAPIFWAQVNNLRYTPDLQVMALPETAAALQSHLSEQIVIYGDVHLVNLVNQVKYERPIKEALENAMLVVNEPRAKYMYFDFHKECKGMKFENVQSLIDRLREDLDKEGYFHYSSPSESAAYSYPPKKFQISVIRTNCMFFSHFVPEQISFPEYQRLRSLPFICGSLQYRHGFSRYDDAISQSYNALKLKAHCRFTYLIFIIIPSQFTSTPQDRTNVVQSALARDVLDRQLRSSRVLTEIDSVEHHPEFMHVFRNIWADHADVVSIAYSGTGALKTDFTRTGKRSSKGAAMDGWNSVVRYVKNNYLDGSRQDALDLLTGAWSVRRGSTSPFVDTRPILMRIMPTVLSTALGCVCLIEFYAWWWLIPISWTFFWAASIVTVLSFLYIWANGIYYVDWPRLNPPIEILNYDGPGYRSTPRGRGAGSTSAVVSRFIRAISIHRVIPFLGRSRGAARGRMLSGGGGVGESHARVGSIGGIIEEAPLRRKGREGRLD
;
A
#
# COMPACT_ATOMS: atom_id res chain seq x y z
N MET A 1 21.86 6.13 45.70
CA MET A 1 21.26 7.29 45.02
C MET A 1 20.32 6.73 43.98
N ASP A 2 19.02 6.69 44.29
CA ASP A 2 17.99 6.17 43.39
C ASP A 2 17.83 7.10 42.19
N LEU A 3 18.44 6.72 41.06
CA LEU A 3 18.10 7.26 39.75
C LEU A 3 16.67 6.79 39.42
N LYS A 4 15.67 7.56 39.89
CA LYS A 4 14.32 7.47 39.38
C LYS A 4 14.39 7.70 37.88
N SER A 5 14.14 6.65 37.10
CA SER A 5 13.93 6.68 35.66
C SER A 5 12.65 7.46 35.38
N THR A 6 12.71 8.79 35.46
CA THR A 6 11.64 9.66 34.98
C THR A 6 11.77 9.72 33.47
N THR A 7 10.83 9.11 32.76
CA THR A 7 10.77 9.12 31.29
C THR A 7 10.68 10.56 30.82
N ARG A 8 11.72 11.04 30.13
CA ARG A 8 11.77 12.40 29.64
C ARG A 8 10.98 12.50 28.33
N SER A 9 10.22 13.58 28.15
CA SER A 9 9.45 13.82 26.94
C SER A 9 10.35 14.03 25.71
N ILE A 10 9.90 13.57 24.54
CA ILE A 10 10.55 13.82 23.25
C ILE A 10 10.68 15.33 23.00
N HIS A 11 11.82 15.76 22.46
CA HIS A 11 12.03 17.15 22.09
C HIS A 11 11.11 17.58 20.95
N GLN A 12 10.30 18.62 21.18
CA GLN A 12 9.31 19.10 20.20
C GLN A 12 9.91 19.96 19.07
N SER A 13 11.05 20.60 19.37
CA SER A 13 11.79 21.45 18.45
C SER A 13 13.28 21.32 18.73
N LEU A 14 14.04 21.12 17.66
CA LEU A 14 15.48 20.95 17.69
C LEU A 14 16.09 22.03 16.79
N ASN A 15 17.15 22.68 17.27
CA ASN A 15 18.02 23.50 16.45
C ASN A 15 19.10 22.60 15.87
N LEU A 16 19.11 22.48 14.54
CA LEU A 16 20.12 21.76 13.78
C LEU A 16 21.17 22.76 13.30
N TYR A 17 22.39 22.60 13.81
CA TYR A 17 23.57 23.31 13.32
C TYR A 17 24.26 22.46 12.26
N ILE A 18 24.46 23.04 11.08
CA ILE A 18 25.08 22.37 9.95
C ILE A 18 26.51 22.88 9.79
N SER A 19 27.46 22.02 10.12
CA SER A 19 28.90 22.22 9.91
C SER A 19 29.41 21.28 8.81
N ASN A 20 30.60 21.56 8.27
CA ASN A 20 31.28 20.65 7.34
C ASN A 20 31.63 19.31 7.98
N ASP A 21 31.91 19.29 9.29
CA ASP A 21 32.42 18.12 10.00
C ASP A 21 31.34 17.38 10.80
N ALA A 22 30.26 18.06 11.18
CA ALA A 22 29.20 17.46 11.99
C ALA A 22 27.84 18.11 11.80
N TYR A 23 26.80 17.34 12.11
CA TYR A 23 25.45 17.82 12.38
C TYR A 23 25.21 17.81 13.89
N VAL A 24 24.89 18.98 14.47
CA VAL A 24 24.64 19.11 15.91
C VAL A 24 23.18 19.44 16.13
N PHE A 25 22.47 18.59 16.85
CA PHE A 25 21.11 18.86 17.31
C PHE A 25 21.14 19.32 18.76
N GLN A 26 20.43 20.41 19.03
CA GLN A 26 20.24 20.94 20.37
C GLN A 26 18.75 21.16 20.61
N SER A 27 18.26 20.79 21.79
CA SER A 27 16.88 21.13 22.16
C SER A 27 16.67 22.66 22.16
N ALA A 28 15.63 23.13 21.48
CA ALA A 28 15.25 24.54 21.54
C ALA A 28 14.63 24.84 22.93
N LEU A 29 15.20 25.78 23.68
CA LEU A 29 14.70 26.19 25.00
C LEU A 29 13.24 26.64 24.91
N ARG A 30 12.39 26.09 25.79
CA ARG A 30 11.10 26.70 26.14
C ARG A 30 11.43 27.97 26.95
N GLY A 31 11.02 29.13 26.47
CA GLY A 31 11.43 30.42 27.02
C GLY A 31 11.16 30.55 28.52
N ASP A 32 12.23 30.59 29.30
CA ASP A 32 12.41 31.47 30.46
C ASP A 32 13.90 31.81 30.55
N LEU A 33 14.20 33.10 30.35
CA LEU A 33 15.54 33.66 30.06
C LEU A 33 16.55 33.59 31.22
N ASN A 34 16.29 32.85 32.30
CA ASN A 34 17.09 32.90 33.51
C ASN A 34 17.77 31.59 33.93
N ASP A 35 17.48 30.45 33.30
CA ASP A 35 18.19 29.21 33.62
C ASP A 35 19.34 28.93 32.65
N LYS A 36 20.53 28.87 33.24
CA LYS A 36 21.84 28.89 32.58
C LYS A 36 22.01 27.71 31.62
N MET A 37 22.88 27.91 30.62
CA MET A 37 23.41 26.97 29.61
C MET A 37 24.02 25.63 30.13
N ALA A 38 23.57 25.10 31.26
CA ALA A 38 24.00 23.83 31.85
C ALA A 38 22.82 22.85 31.86
N GLY A 39 22.56 22.19 30.72
CA GLY A 39 21.55 21.11 30.67
C GLY A 39 20.83 20.89 29.35
N LEU A 40 21.24 21.52 28.25
CA LEU A 40 20.66 21.20 26.94
C LEU A 40 21.23 19.89 26.43
N ASP A 41 20.38 18.88 26.29
CA ASP A 41 20.73 17.63 25.63
C ASP A 41 21.15 17.93 24.19
N THR A 42 22.32 17.44 23.82
CA THR A 42 22.97 17.65 22.53
C THR A 42 23.27 16.32 21.88
N LEU A 43 22.93 16.21 20.59
CA LEU A 43 23.21 15.03 19.80
C LEU A 43 24.09 15.44 18.62
N VAL A 44 25.28 14.85 18.53
CA VAL A 44 26.24 15.14 17.47
C VAL A 44 26.34 13.95 16.54
N ILE A 45 26.20 14.20 15.25
CA ILE A 45 26.42 13.21 14.19
C ILE A 45 27.63 13.67 13.39
N ASP A 46 28.72 12.91 13.47
CA ASP A 46 29.93 13.19 12.71
C ASP A 46 29.70 12.85 11.23
N ARG A 47 30.03 13.80 10.35
CA ARG A 47 29.78 13.70 8.90
C ARG A 47 30.75 12.76 8.18
N MET A 48 31.97 12.65 8.69
CA MET A 48 33.01 11.80 8.09
C MET A 48 32.82 10.33 8.47
N THR A 49 32.51 10.05 9.73
CA THR A 49 32.40 8.70 10.29
C THR A 49 30.98 8.18 10.35
N GLY A 50 29.98 9.07 10.37
CA GLY A 50 28.58 8.72 10.64
C GLY A 50 28.32 8.32 12.09
N SER A 51 29.29 8.55 13.00
CA SER A 51 29.15 8.21 14.41
C SER A 51 28.18 9.18 15.10
N ILE A 52 27.36 8.64 16.01
CA ILE A 52 26.37 9.38 16.78
C ILE A 52 26.87 9.44 18.21
N VAL A 53 27.03 10.65 18.74
CA VAL A 53 27.52 10.90 20.09
C VAL A 53 26.50 11.76 20.83
N LEU A 54 26.08 11.30 22.00
CA LEU A 54 25.18 12.01 22.89
C LEU A 54 25.98 12.79 23.93
N ASN A 55 25.64 14.06 24.14
CA ASN A 55 26.22 14.95 25.15
C ASN A 55 27.77 14.91 25.21
N PRO A 56 28.47 15.30 24.12
CA PRO A 56 29.92 15.30 24.10
C PRO A 56 30.51 16.19 25.21
N THR A 57 31.50 15.67 25.92
CA THR A 57 32.19 16.33 27.05
C THR A 57 33.08 17.50 26.63
N THR A 58 33.63 17.45 25.42
CA THR A 58 34.26 18.61 24.78
C THR A 58 33.18 19.52 24.22
N LYS A 59 33.12 20.77 24.70
CA LYS A 59 32.31 21.84 24.11
C LYS A 59 32.76 22.10 22.66
N THR A 60 32.34 21.28 21.71
CA THR A 60 32.15 21.72 20.33
C THR A 60 30.94 22.64 20.33
N ALA A 61 31.10 23.82 20.95
CA ALA A 61 30.15 24.90 20.82
C ALA A 61 30.12 25.28 19.33
N PRO A 62 28.94 25.41 18.71
CA PRO A 62 28.85 25.78 17.30
C PRO A 62 29.60 27.10 17.10
N VAL A 63 30.55 27.10 16.18
CA VAL A 63 31.30 28.31 15.84
C VAL A 63 30.28 29.27 15.20
N ALA A 64 30.34 30.55 15.55
CA ALA A 64 29.34 31.59 15.23
C ALA A 64 29.07 31.87 13.72
N THR A 65 29.49 30.99 12.82
CA THR A 65 29.39 31.06 11.35
C THR A 65 28.46 30.03 10.71
N GLU A 66 27.72 29.25 11.50
CA GLU A 66 26.97 28.07 11.02
C GLU A 66 25.52 28.36 10.61
N GLN A 67 25.03 27.66 9.58
CA GLN A 67 23.62 27.69 9.19
C GLN A 67 22.79 26.94 10.23
N ILE A 68 21.83 27.65 10.84
CA ILE A 68 20.91 27.09 11.83
C ILE A 68 19.58 26.78 11.14
N LEU A 69 19.13 25.54 11.25
CA LEU A 69 17.82 25.09 10.78
C LEU A 69 16.99 24.60 11.96
N THR A 70 15.77 25.13 12.12
CA THR A 70 14.82 24.57 13.08
C THR A 70 14.16 23.34 12.48
N VAL A 71 14.24 22.21 13.18
CA VAL A 71 13.61 20.95 12.79
C VAL A 71 12.68 20.47 13.90
N HIS A 72 11.68 19.68 13.51
CA HIS A 72 10.63 19.20 14.42
C HIS A 72 10.79 17.74 14.83
N GLY A 73 11.77 17.05 14.27
CA GLY A 73 12.07 15.66 14.58
C GLY A 73 13.06 15.09 13.57
N ILE A 74 13.68 13.98 13.95
CA ILE A 74 14.52 13.17 13.07
C ILE A 74 13.63 12.06 12.51
N LEU A 75 13.68 11.79 11.21
CA LEU A 75 13.03 10.61 10.63
C LEU A 75 13.96 9.39 10.69
N GLY A 76 15.26 9.62 10.50
CA GLY A 76 16.31 8.64 10.69
C GLY A 76 17.49 8.86 9.74
N ILE A 77 18.33 7.84 9.58
CA ILE A 77 19.46 7.82 8.63
C ILE A 77 19.24 6.68 7.63
N ILE A 78 19.36 6.99 6.34
CA ILE A 78 19.33 6.00 5.26
C ILE A 78 20.72 5.88 4.63
N SER A 79 21.13 4.65 4.30
CA SER A 79 22.43 4.40 3.67
C SER A 79 22.22 4.20 2.18
N LEU A 80 22.77 5.09 1.35
CA LEU A 80 22.72 5.00 -0.12
C LEU A 80 24.05 4.48 -0.69
N ALA A 81 24.23 4.52 -2.01
CA ALA A 81 25.34 3.85 -2.68
C ALA A 81 26.69 4.50 -2.40
N MET A 82 26.69 5.84 -2.25
CA MET A 82 27.91 6.64 -2.03
C MET A 82 28.01 7.12 -0.58
N THR A 83 26.93 7.64 -0.01
CA THR A 83 26.92 8.18 1.36
C THR A 83 25.64 7.83 2.10
N ASP A 84 25.71 7.95 3.41
CA ASP A 84 24.53 7.98 4.26
C ASP A 84 23.88 9.36 4.18
N TYR A 85 22.57 9.39 4.35
CA TYR A 85 21.77 10.61 4.40
C TYR A 85 20.94 10.65 5.67
N LEU A 86 21.00 11.78 6.35
CA LEU A 86 20.15 12.13 7.49
C LEU A 86 18.84 12.72 6.96
N ILE A 87 17.71 12.19 7.42
CA ILE A 87 16.37 12.65 7.07
C ILE A 87 15.78 13.38 8.28
N VAL A 88 15.44 14.65 8.12
CA VAL A 88 14.85 15.49 9.17
C VAL A 88 13.50 16.06 8.76
N ILE A 89 12.62 16.28 9.75
CA ILE A 89 11.32 16.92 9.56
C ILE A 89 11.50 18.43 9.70
N THR A 90 11.35 19.17 8.61
CA THR A 90 11.51 20.63 8.59
C THR A 90 10.20 21.35 8.88
N GLN A 91 9.07 20.78 8.47
CA GLN A 91 7.74 21.35 8.72
C GLN A 91 6.75 20.27 9.11
N LYS A 92 5.84 20.62 10.02
CA LYS A 92 4.72 19.80 10.46
C LYS A 92 3.43 20.62 10.43
N THR A 93 2.32 19.97 10.13
CA THR A 93 0.97 20.54 10.22
C THR A 93 0.27 19.94 11.43
N HIS A 94 -0.30 20.79 12.29
CA HIS A 94 -1.18 20.32 13.36
C HIS A 94 -2.44 19.75 12.73
N SER A 95 -2.74 18.49 13.03
CA SER A 95 -3.90 17.78 12.48
C SER A 95 -5.09 17.94 13.40
N CYS A 96 -4.93 17.58 14.68
CA CYS A 96 -5.97 17.70 15.70
C CYS A 96 -5.38 17.50 17.11
N LYS A 97 -6.19 17.82 18.12
CA LYS A 97 -5.93 17.49 19.53
C LYS A 97 -6.83 16.32 19.94
N PHE A 98 -6.24 15.25 20.45
CA PHE A 98 -6.92 13.99 20.80
C PHE A 98 -6.52 13.54 22.20
N LEU A 99 -7.48 13.46 23.13
CA LEU A 99 -7.23 13.13 24.55
C LEU A 99 -6.11 13.98 25.17
N ASP A 100 -6.11 15.29 24.92
CA ASP A 100 -5.07 16.24 25.30
C ASP A 100 -3.69 16.10 24.65
N HIS A 101 -3.55 15.18 23.69
CA HIS A 101 -2.34 15.04 22.90
C HIS A 101 -2.46 15.71 21.54
N ASP A 102 -1.43 16.46 21.15
CA ASP A 102 -1.36 17.02 19.80
C ASP A 102 -0.89 15.98 18.80
N ILE A 103 -1.65 15.84 17.71
CA ILE A 103 -1.33 14.97 16.58
C ILE A 103 -0.88 15.83 15.41
N TYR A 104 0.28 15.48 14.84
CA TYR A 104 0.89 16.20 13.73
C TYR A 104 1.03 15.31 12.50
N GLN A 105 0.92 15.92 11.33
CA GLN A 105 1.30 15.32 10.06
C GLN A 105 2.62 15.93 9.57
N VAL A 106 3.52 15.11 9.05
CA VAL A 106 4.75 15.57 8.38
C VAL A 106 4.36 16.32 7.10
N SER A 107 4.83 17.56 6.95
CA SER A 107 4.51 18.40 5.79
C SER A 107 5.69 18.59 4.86
N SER A 108 6.90 18.70 5.42
CA SER A 108 8.13 18.83 4.65
C SER A 108 9.27 18.11 5.38
N HIS A 109 10.19 17.57 4.59
CA HIS A 109 11.36 16.85 5.05
C HIS A 109 12.58 17.30 4.24
N LEU A 110 13.77 17.09 4.79
CA LEU A 110 15.03 17.43 4.15
C LEU A 110 16.00 16.26 4.24
N LEU A 111 16.67 15.99 3.13
CA LEU A 111 17.68 14.95 2.99
C LEU A 111 19.08 15.58 3.03
N LEU A 112 19.88 15.25 4.04
CA LEU A 112 21.18 15.84 4.30
C LEU A 112 22.30 14.80 4.17
N PRO A 113 23.27 14.96 3.25
CA PRO A 113 24.35 13.99 3.09
C PRO A 113 25.30 14.01 4.29
N LEU A 114 25.59 12.85 4.86
CA LEU A 114 26.61 12.76 5.91
C LEU A 114 27.99 13.10 5.35
N SER A 115 28.39 12.64 4.16
CA SER A 115 29.71 12.93 3.61
C SER A 115 30.08 14.43 3.60
N PRO A 116 31.30 14.81 4.03
CA PRO A 116 31.79 16.19 4.01
C PRO A 116 32.24 16.63 2.60
N LEU A 117 32.26 15.71 1.63
CA LEU A 117 32.64 16.01 0.25
C LEU A 117 31.60 16.94 -0.41
N ASP A 118 32.09 17.81 -1.30
CA ASP A 118 31.22 18.67 -2.11
C ASP A 118 30.14 17.84 -2.83
N PRO A 119 28.87 18.31 -2.87
CA PRO A 119 27.78 17.60 -3.56
C PRO A 119 28.11 17.26 -5.02
N ALA A 120 28.91 18.09 -5.69
CA ALA A 120 29.36 17.84 -7.06
C ALA A 120 30.24 16.59 -7.20
N ARG A 121 31.00 16.22 -6.16
CA ARG A 121 31.82 14.99 -6.13
C ARG A 121 31.04 13.75 -5.72
N LEU A 122 29.90 13.93 -5.07
CA LEU A 122 28.96 12.86 -4.73
C LEU A 122 27.98 12.57 -5.88
N TYR A 123 28.02 13.36 -6.96
CA TYR A 123 27.14 13.15 -8.11
C TYR A 123 27.49 11.84 -8.83
N SER A 124 26.62 10.85 -8.66
CA SER A 124 26.53 9.66 -9.47
C SER A 124 25.09 9.55 -9.97
N PRO A 125 24.84 9.21 -11.25
CA PRO A 125 23.49 9.03 -11.75
C PRO A 125 22.74 7.95 -10.96
N TYR A 126 23.45 6.95 -10.42
CA TYR A 126 22.86 5.93 -9.56
C TYR A 126 22.44 6.51 -8.20
N GLU A 127 23.28 7.34 -7.58
CA GLU A 127 22.97 7.99 -6.30
C GLU A 127 21.78 8.94 -6.44
N ALA A 128 21.78 9.77 -7.49
CA ALA A 128 20.67 10.69 -7.78
C ALA A 128 19.34 9.93 -7.96
N GLN A 129 19.37 8.79 -8.67
CA GLN A 129 18.18 7.97 -8.84
C GLN A 129 17.69 7.36 -7.52
N LEU A 130 18.59 6.96 -6.61
CA LEU A 130 18.21 6.49 -5.27
C LEU A 130 17.63 7.62 -4.42
N GLN A 131 18.21 8.83 -4.48
CA GLN A 131 17.65 10.02 -3.81
C GLN A 131 16.24 10.34 -4.31
N ASP A 132 16.03 10.28 -5.63
CA ASP A 132 14.71 10.48 -6.24
C ASP A 132 13.68 9.46 -5.73
N LEU A 133 14.07 8.19 -5.54
CA LEU A 133 13.20 7.18 -4.94
C LEU A 133 12.86 7.49 -3.49
N VAL A 134 13.85 7.89 -2.68
CA VAL A 134 13.61 8.30 -1.28
C VAL A 134 12.64 9.48 -1.22
N GLN A 135 12.88 10.50 -2.03
CA GLN A 135 12.05 11.71 -2.11
C GLN A 135 10.62 11.35 -2.55
N GLN A 136 10.49 10.58 -3.63
CA GLN A 136 9.19 10.11 -4.14
C GLN A 136 8.42 9.31 -3.08
N GLY A 137 9.11 8.44 -2.34
CA GLY A 137 8.52 7.64 -1.27
C GLY A 137 7.98 8.51 -0.14
N LEU A 138 8.81 9.44 0.36
CA LEU A 138 8.44 10.37 1.44
C LEU A 138 7.32 11.33 1.02
N ASP A 139 7.36 11.89 -0.19
CA ASP A 139 6.32 12.78 -0.72
C ASP A 139 4.98 12.07 -0.92
N SER A 140 5.00 10.78 -1.23
CA SER A 140 3.78 9.99 -1.41
C SER A 140 3.18 9.48 -0.10
N ALA A 141 3.95 9.48 0.99
CA ALA A 141 3.56 8.93 2.28
C ALA A 141 2.78 9.95 3.13
N ARG A 142 1.72 9.47 3.80
CA ARG A 142 0.97 10.25 4.80
C ARG A 142 1.45 9.84 6.19
N LEU A 143 2.42 10.59 6.70
CA LEU A 143 3.13 10.29 7.93
C LEU A 143 2.58 11.12 9.09
N PHE A 144 2.17 10.45 10.17
CA PHE A 144 1.64 11.06 11.39
C PHE A 144 2.50 10.72 12.60
N PHE A 145 2.62 11.66 13.53
CA PHE A 145 3.33 11.44 14.79
C PHE A 145 2.73 12.31 15.90
N SER A 146 3.04 11.95 17.14
CA SER A 146 2.82 12.78 18.32
C SER A 146 4.05 12.68 19.22
N TYR A 147 4.35 13.74 19.96
CA TYR A 147 5.47 13.74 20.90
C TYR A 147 5.13 13.05 22.22
N THR A 148 3.84 12.92 22.53
CA THR A 148 3.34 12.45 23.82
C THR A 148 2.45 11.22 23.70
N PHE A 149 1.80 11.01 22.55
CA PHE A 149 0.87 9.90 22.32
C PHE A 149 1.43 8.84 21.37
N ASP A 150 1.18 7.57 21.68
CA ASP A 150 1.59 6.47 20.83
C ASP A 150 0.58 6.20 19.71
N LEU A 151 0.90 6.66 18.50
CA LEU A 151 0.12 6.41 17.29
C LEU A 151 0.37 5.05 16.64
N THR A 152 1.19 4.17 17.23
CA THR A 152 1.43 2.83 16.71
C THR A 152 0.53 1.79 17.40
N ASN A 153 0.09 2.06 18.63
CA ASN A 153 -0.75 1.15 19.42
C ASN A 153 -2.21 1.61 19.53
N THR A 154 -3.11 0.64 19.73
CA THR A 154 -4.53 0.89 20.04
C THR A 154 -4.70 1.42 21.46
N LEU A 155 -5.86 2.05 21.74
CA LEU A 155 -6.16 2.51 23.11
C LEU A 155 -6.09 1.37 24.14
N GLU A 156 -6.54 0.18 23.75
CA GLU A 156 -6.48 -1.01 24.61
C GLU A 156 -5.04 -1.45 24.90
N ARG A 157 -4.18 -1.52 23.87
CA ARG A 157 -2.76 -1.91 24.04
C ARG A 157 -2.02 -0.89 24.92
N GLN A 158 -2.26 0.40 24.70
CA GLN A 158 -1.69 1.45 25.54
C GLN A 158 -2.17 1.34 27.00
N TRP A 159 -3.45 1.08 27.23
CA TRP A 159 -3.96 0.86 28.59
C TRP A 159 -3.26 -0.32 29.28
N ARG A 160 -3.06 -1.45 28.56
CA ARG A 160 -2.34 -2.62 29.08
C ARG A 160 -0.89 -2.29 29.44
N GLN A 161 -0.20 -1.50 28.61
CA GLN A 161 1.17 -1.05 28.87
C GLN A 161 1.24 -0.18 30.13
N VAL A 162 0.35 0.80 30.29
CA VAL A 162 0.28 1.66 31.48
C VAL A 162 0.06 0.83 32.74
N ARG A 163 -0.84 -0.16 32.65
CA ARG A 163 -1.13 -1.06 33.77
C ARG A 163 0.06 -1.95 34.12
N ALA A 164 0.77 -2.49 33.12
CA ALA A 164 1.95 -3.32 33.33
C ALA A 164 3.12 -2.54 33.94
N ALA A 165 3.28 -1.27 33.57
CA ALA A 165 4.29 -0.37 34.16
C ALA A 165 3.95 0.07 35.60
N GLY A 166 2.69 -0.09 36.03
CA GLY A 166 2.22 0.33 37.35
C GLY A 166 1.95 1.83 37.46
N GLY A 167 1.61 2.49 36.35
CA GLY A 167 1.29 3.92 36.29
C GLY A 167 1.92 4.61 35.08
N GLU A 168 1.35 5.75 34.66
CA GLU A 168 1.81 6.50 33.49
C GLU A 168 3.23 7.06 33.67
N ASP A 169 3.57 7.50 34.89
CA ASP A 169 4.89 8.04 35.26
C ASP A 169 6.04 7.04 35.11
N ARG A 170 5.74 5.74 34.98
CA ARG A 170 6.72 4.65 34.90
C ARG A 170 6.80 4.03 33.50
N LEU A 171 6.06 4.58 32.54
CA LEU A 171 6.06 4.07 31.17
C LEU A 171 7.42 4.27 30.53
N GLU A 172 7.86 3.25 29.78
CA GLU A 172 9.03 3.29 28.91
C GLU A 172 8.92 4.40 27.84
N GLY A 173 10.03 4.68 27.15
CA GLY A 173 10.07 5.68 26.09
C GLY A 173 9.08 5.35 24.95
N LEU A 174 8.65 6.35 24.18
CA LEU A 174 7.66 6.16 23.12
C LEU A 174 8.09 5.08 22.11
N GLN A 175 9.39 5.04 21.79
CA GLN A 175 10.00 4.08 20.86
C GLN A 175 10.03 2.63 21.37
N GLU A 176 10.11 2.42 22.69
CA GLU A 176 10.12 1.08 23.29
C GLU A 176 8.71 0.51 23.37
N ARG A 177 7.72 1.38 23.59
CA ARG A 177 6.30 1.01 23.63
C ARG A 177 5.71 0.79 22.24
N ALA A 178 6.29 1.40 21.22
CA ALA A 178 5.73 1.41 19.87
C ALA A 178 5.59 -0.02 19.29
N ASP A 179 4.47 -0.26 18.60
CA ASP A 179 4.24 -1.49 17.85
C ASP A 179 5.14 -1.52 16.62
N ASP A 180 6.07 -2.48 16.56
CA ASP A 180 7.02 -2.67 15.45
C ASP A 180 6.34 -2.64 14.08
N ARG A 181 5.15 -3.25 13.96
CA ARG A 181 4.43 -3.33 12.69
C ARG A 181 4.07 -1.94 12.16
N PHE A 182 3.80 -0.99 13.05
CA PHE A 182 3.30 0.34 12.72
C PHE A 182 4.31 1.47 12.98
N PHE A 183 5.49 1.16 13.52
CA PHE A 183 6.63 2.07 13.61
C PHE A 183 7.32 2.17 12.24
N TRP A 184 6.77 3.01 11.35
CA TRP A 184 7.14 3.03 9.94
C TRP A 184 8.62 3.35 9.70
N ASN A 185 9.17 4.34 10.41
CA ASN A 185 10.56 4.78 10.28
C ASN A 185 11.55 3.98 11.15
N LEU A 186 11.17 2.78 11.64
CA LEU A 186 12.03 1.98 12.52
C LEU A 186 13.40 1.66 11.89
N GLU A 187 13.45 1.23 10.63
CA GLU A 187 14.74 0.92 9.98
C GLU A 187 15.60 2.17 9.76
N LEU A 188 14.97 3.31 9.51
CA LEU A 188 15.69 4.60 9.42
C LEU A 188 16.27 4.97 10.80
N MET A 189 15.60 4.60 11.89
CA MET A 189 16.04 4.85 13.26
C MET A 189 17.05 3.84 13.79
N ARG A 190 17.36 2.78 13.04
CA ARG A 190 18.16 1.64 13.53
C ARG A 190 19.52 2.05 14.09
N LYS A 191 20.23 2.96 13.42
CA LYS A 191 21.54 3.47 13.92
C LYS A 191 21.42 4.21 15.25
N PHE A 192 20.35 4.98 15.46
CA PHE A 192 20.09 5.66 16.73
C PHE A 192 19.76 4.67 17.83
N LEU A 193 18.92 3.68 17.52
CA LEU A 193 18.57 2.62 18.46
C LEU A 193 19.81 1.83 18.88
N ASP A 194 20.64 1.39 17.92
CA ASP A 194 21.84 0.60 18.18
C ASP A 194 22.84 1.33 19.08
N VAL A 195 23.06 2.64 18.85
CA VAL A 195 23.94 3.48 19.69
C VAL A 195 23.35 3.70 21.08
N GLY A 196 22.03 3.85 21.17
CA GLY A 196 21.33 4.04 22.43
C GLY A 196 21.20 2.77 23.28
N ARG A 197 21.54 1.58 22.77
CA ARG A 197 21.37 0.32 23.52
C ARG A 197 22.27 0.28 24.75
N VAL A 198 21.66 0.24 25.94
CA VAL A 198 22.36 0.00 27.20
C VAL A 198 22.11 -1.45 27.61
N SER A 199 23.17 -2.27 27.66
CA SER A 199 23.08 -3.60 28.28
C SER A 199 22.99 -3.45 29.79
N SER A 200 21.78 -3.52 30.33
CA SER A 200 21.58 -3.78 31.75
C SER A 200 21.49 -5.29 31.98
N SER A 201 22.15 -5.76 33.03
CA SER A 201 22.32 -7.17 33.38
C SER A 201 21.04 -8.02 33.29
N GLY A 202 20.90 -8.80 32.22
CA GLY A 202 19.97 -9.94 32.14
C GLY A 202 18.48 -9.65 31.88
N ARG A 203 18.09 -8.41 31.55
CA ARG A 203 16.72 -8.07 31.11
C ARG A 203 16.77 -7.21 29.83
N ALA A 204 15.63 -7.09 29.15
CA ALA A 204 15.46 -6.48 27.82
C ALA A 204 16.35 -5.23 27.60
N VAL A 205 16.93 -5.17 26.40
CA VAL A 205 17.83 -4.07 25.99
C VAL A 205 17.03 -2.76 25.95
N SER A 206 17.23 -1.90 26.95
CA SER A 206 16.64 -0.56 27.02
C SER A 206 17.51 0.46 26.30
N VAL A 207 16.87 1.48 25.73
CA VAL A 207 17.54 2.62 25.11
C VAL A 207 17.91 3.65 26.20
N ASP A 208 19.07 4.28 26.09
CA ASP A 208 19.48 5.39 26.95
C ASP A 208 18.35 6.44 27.00
N PRO A 209 17.84 6.81 28.19
CA PRO A 209 16.77 7.78 28.33
C PRO A 209 17.04 9.12 27.61
N ALA A 210 18.29 9.58 27.54
CA ALA A 210 18.61 10.81 26.82
C ALA A 210 18.59 10.62 25.29
N MET A 211 18.93 9.43 24.78
CA MET A 211 18.76 9.10 23.36
C MET A 211 17.27 8.99 23.00
N SER A 212 16.44 8.44 23.90
CA SER A 212 15.00 8.26 23.66
C SER A 212 14.28 9.56 23.30
N GLN A 213 14.75 10.71 23.79
CA GLN A 213 14.16 12.02 23.52
C GLN A 213 14.35 12.51 22.07
N PHE A 214 15.24 11.87 21.30
CA PHE A 214 15.49 12.16 19.88
C PHE A 214 14.81 11.14 18.94
N ILE A 215 14.33 10.01 19.47
CA ILE A 215 13.71 8.94 18.67
C ILE A 215 12.20 9.18 18.63
N LEU A 216 11.70 9.57 17.46
CA LEU A 216 10.29 9.84 17.21
C LEU A 216 9.67 8.72 16.37
N PRO A 217 8.76 7.91 16.94
CA PRO A 217 7.94 6.98 16.18
C PRO A 217 6.96 7.70 15.25
N VAL A 218 6.99 7.32 13.98
CA VAL A 218 6.11 7.85 12.94
C VAL A 218 5.24 6.72 12.38
N MET A 219 3.95 6.97 12.28
CA MET A 219 2.95 6.05 11.74
C MET A 219 2.62 6.44 10.29
N TYR A 220 2.57 5.44 9.40
CA TYR A 220 2.07 5.61 8.04
C TYR A 220 0.60 5.19 7.95
N GLY A 221 -0.27 6.12 7.54
CA GLY A 221 -1.68 5.82 7.34
C GLY A 221 -2.57 7.05 7.39
N ASN A 222 -3.62 7.00 8.21
CA ASN A 222 -4.57 8.10 8.36
C ASN A 222 -5.03 8.27 9.81
N PHE A 223 -5.28 9.51 10.19
CA PHE A 223 -5.91 9.87 11.46
C PHE A 223 -6.96 10.94 11.18
N GLU A 224 -8.22 10.62 11.38
CA GLU A 224 -9.32 11.57 11.23
C GLU A 224 -10.10 11.70 12.53
N LEU A 225 -10.44 12.94 12.89
CA LEU A 225 -11.21 13.28 14.08
C LEU A 225 -12.34 14.20 13.68
N ARG A 226 -13.57 13.83 14.01
CA ARG A 226 -14.77 14.62 13.70
C ARG A 226 -15.65 14.73 14.94
N GLN A 227 -16.05 15.95 15.26
CA GLN A 227 -17.05 16.21 16.29
C GLN A 227 -18.46 16.15 15.69
N THR A 228 -19.39 15.57 16.42
CA THR A 228 -20.79 15.40 16.04
C THR A 228 -21.65 15.28 17.31
N GLU A 229 -22.95 15.06 17.15
CA GLU A 229 -23.89 14.91 18.26
C GLU A 229 -24.95 13.87 17.92
N ILE A 230 -25.44 13.19 18.96
CA ILE A 230 -26.60 12.30 18.88
C ILE A 230 -27.59 12.78 19.95
N GLY A 231 -28.76 13.23 19.53
CA GLY A 231 -29.70 13.92 20.42
C GLY A 231 -29.07 15.21 20.99
N SER A 232 -28.81 15.23 22.29
CA SER A 232 -28.13 16.33 22.99
C SER A 232 -26.73 15.96 23.49
N GLN A 233 -26.25 14.76 23.15
CA GLN A 233 -24.96 14.26 23.60
C GLN A 233 -23.89 14.60 22.56
N PRO A 234 -22.91 15.48 22.87
CA PRO A 234 -21.77 15.71 22.02
C PRO A 234 -20.86 14.48 22.00
N ILE A 235 -20.40 14.11 20.81
CA ILE A 235 -19.59 12.92 20.54
C ILE A 235 -18.41 13.31 19.64
N LEU A 236 -17.24 12.79 19.98
CA LEU A 236 -16.05 12.87 19.17
C LEU A 236 -15.76 11.50 18.56
N LEU A 237 -15.81 11.42 17.24
CA LEU A 237 -15.56 10.21 16.45
C LEU A 237 -14.17 10.31 15.83
N ALA A 238 -13.28 9.39 16.22
CA ALA A 238 -11.97 9.24 15.59
C ALA A 238 -11.89 7.95 14.77
N LEU A 239 -11.23 8.01 13.62
CA LEU A 239 -10.93 6.86 12.79
C LEU A 239 -9.43 6.86 12.48
N ILE A 240 -8.73 5.88 13.02
CA ILE A 240 -7.29 5.71 12.85
C ILE A 240 -7.06 4.50 11.96
N SER A 241 -6.13 4.61 11.00
CA SER A 241 -5.70 3.48 10.20
C SER A 241 -4.20 3.44 10.07
N ARG A 242 -3.61 2.35 10.56
CA ARG A 242 -2.17 2.14 10.68
C ARG A 242 -1.77 1.10 9.65
N ARG A 243 -0.89 1.44 8.71
CA ARG A 243 -0.41 0.51 7.69
C ARG A 243 0.87 -0.15 8.18
N SER A 244 0.92 -1.47 8.08
CA SER A 244 2.12 -2.22 8.45
C SER A 244 3.30 -1.86 7.54
N ARG A 245 4.49 -1.73 8.12
CA ARG A 245 5.75 -1.62 7.37
C ARG A 245 6.15 -2.94 6.73
N HIS A 246 5.76 -4.08 7.33
CA HIS A 246 6.07 -5.41 6.81
C HIS A 246 5.28 -5.70 5.54
N ARG A 247 5.96 -6.26 4.54
CA ARG A 247 5.41 -6.64 3.23
C ARG A 247 4.49 -5.56 2.63
N SER A 248 4.91 -4.30 2.76
CA SER A 248 4.18 -3.17 2.19
C SER A 248 4.48 -3.04 0.70
N GLY A 249 3.46 -2.76 -0.11
CA GLY A 249 3.73 -2.54 -1.53
C GLY A 249 2.56 -2.06 -2.36
N THR A 250 2.84 -1.81 -3.64
CA THR A 250 1.85 -1.41 -4.63
C THR A 250 0.97 -2.60 -5.02
N ARG A 251 -0.16 -2.28 -5.65
CA ARG A 251 -1.27 -3.23 -5.84
C ARG A 251 -0.88 -4.55 -6.48
N PHE A 252 0.01 -4.59 -7.47
CA PHE A 252 0.33 -5.84 -8.20
C PHE A 252 1.66 -6.48 -7.81
N PHE A 253 2.59 -5.73 -7.26
CA PHE A 253 3.93 -6.25 -6.96
C PHE A 253 4.01 -6.95 -5.60
N THR A 254 3.16 -6.57 -4.65
CA THR A 254 3.17 -7.17 -3.32
C THR A 254 1.80 -7.76 -2.97
N ARG A 255 1.72 -9.10 -2.94
CA ARG A 255 0.50 -9.87 -2.63
C ARG A 255 0.80 -11.13 -1.85
N GLY A 256 -0.26 -11.66 -1.23
CA GLY A 256 -0.17 -12.88 -0.44
C GLY A 256 0.64 -12.71 0.82
N ILE A 257 1.08 -13.85 1.35
CA ILE A 257 1.93 -13.98 2.53
C ILE A 257 3.41 -14.12 2.12
N ASP A 258 4.34 -13.76 2.99
CA ASP A 258 5.74 -14.17 2.90
C ASP A 258 6.02 -15.43 3.74
N HIS A 259 7.28 -15.86 3.77
CA HIS A 259 7.71 -17.02 4.54
C HIS A 259 7.68 -16.78 6.05
N ASP A 260 7.78 -15.53 6.50
CA ASP A 260 7.75 -15.17 7.93
C ASP A 260 6.33 -15.10 8.49
N GLY A 261 5.32 -15.07 7.62
CA GLY A 261 3.91 -14.98 8.01
C GLY A 261 3.32 -13.56 7.90
N ASN A 262 4.08 -12.59 7.38
CA ASN A 262 3.57 -11.25 7.14
C ASN A 262 2.71 -11.23 5.88
N THR A 263 1.49 -10.72 6.02
CA THR A 263 0.59 -10.57 4.88
C THR A 263 0.76 -9.21 4.22
N ALA A 264 0.76 -9.21 2.89
CA ALA A 264 0.89 -8.00 2.11
C ALA A 264 -0.18 -6.96 2.49
N ASN A 265 0.25 -5.70 2.61
CA ASN A 265 -0.63 -4.55 2.77
C ASN A 265 -1.59 -4.66 3.98
N TYR A 266 -1.08 -5.20 5.09
CA TYR A 266 -1.80 -5.28 6.35
C TYR A 266 -2.11 -3.89 6.93
N VAL A 267 -3.35 -3.69 7.39
CA VAL A 267 -3.82 -2.45 8.02
C VAL A 267 -4.68 -2.78 9.23
N GLU A 268 -4.40 -2.09 10.34
CA GLU A 268 -5.27 -2.02 11.51
C GLU A 268 -6.08 -0.72 11.44
N THR A 269 -7.41 -0.85 11.52
CA THR A 269 -8.36 0.26 11.52
C THR A 269 -9.06 0.28 12.88
N GLU A 270 -8.93 1.39 13.61
CA GLU A 270 -9.52 1.60 14.93
C GLU A 270 -10.55 2.73 14.87
N GLN A 271 -11.80 2.41 15.21
CA GLN A 271 -12.86 3.40 15.43
C GLN A 271 -12.91 3.73 16.92
N ILE A 272 -12.76 5.01 17.27
CA ILE A 272 -12.78 5.49 18.64
C ILE A 272 -13.95 6.46 18.80
N VAL A 273 -14.69 6.29 19.90
CA VAL A 273 -15.81 7.16 20.25
C VAL A 273 -15.56 7.71 21.65
N LEU A 274 -15.52 9.03 21.76
CA LEU A 274 -15.28 9.74 23.01
C LEU A 274 -16.46 10.65 23.31
N PHE A 275 -16.95 10.63 24.55
CA PHE A 275 -17.94 11.58 25.04
C PHE A 275 -17.95 11.61 26.58
N ASP A 276 -18.63 12.59 27.14
CA ASP A 276 -18.81 12.76 28.58
C ASP A 276 -20.27 12.60 28.96
N LYS A 277 -20.56 11.73 29.93
CA LYS A 277 -21.94 11.59 30.43
C LYS A 277 -22.37 12.84 31.19
N PRO A 278 -23.63 13.29 31.05
CA PRO A 278 -24.15 14.38 31.85
C PRO A 278 -24.09 14.04 33.34
N SER A 279 -23.75 15.06 34.13
CA SER A 279 -23.34 15.00 35.54
C SER A 279 -24.35 14.35 36.52
N SER A 280 -25.57 14.03 36.07
CA SER A 280 -26.63 13.42 36.89
C SER A 280 -26.47 11.92 37.14
N SER A 281 -25.46 11.26 36.55
CA SER A 281 -25.23 9.81 36.65
C SER A 281 -24.07 9.40 37.55
N PHE A 282 -23.40 10.35 38.20
CA PHE A 282 -22.31 10.08 39.14
C PHE A 282 -22.85 10.12 40.59
N SER A 283 -23.57 9.08 41.01
CA SER A 283 -23.87 8.89 42.42
C SER A 283 -22.61 8.44 43.15
N THR A 284 -21.89 9.37 43.77
CA THR A 284 -20.88 9.05 44.79
C THR A 284 -21.57 8.31 45.95
N PRO A 285 -20.97 7.24 46.51
CA PRO A 285 -21.53 6.56 47.68
C PRO A 285 -21.58 7.41 48.95
N ASN A 286 -20.90 8.56 48.96
CA ASN A 286 -20.92 9.53 50.05
C ASN A 286 -21.41 10.87 49.52
N GLY A 287 -22.62 11.25 49.94
CA GLY A 287 -23.27 12.51 49.59
C GLY A 287 -22.52 13.72 50.13
N GLN A 288 -21.54 14.20 49.38
CA GLN A 288 -21.05 15.57 49.47
C GLN A 288 -21.38 16.29 48.16
N ILE A 289 -22.33 17.21 48.27
CA ILE A 289 -22.73 18.15 47.24
C ILE A 289 -21.61 19.18 47.13
N SER A 290 -20.86 19.16 46.02
CA SER A 290 -20.01 20.29 45.62
C SER A 290 -20.86 21.26 44.80
N ASP A 291 -21.27 22.36 45.43
CA ASP A 291 -21.94 23.50 44.81
C ASP A 291 -20.95 24.28 43.91
N ASP A 292 -20.73 23.82 42.67
CA ASP A 292 -20.12 24.65 41.63
C ASP A 292 -21.22 25.21 40.71
N LYS A 293 -21.90 26.24 41.21
CA LYS A 293 -22.75 27.13 40.39
C LYS A 293 -21.89 28.24 39.83
N HIS A 294 -21.31 28.08 38.65
CA HIS A 294 -20.95 29.22 37.80
C HIS A 294 -21.35 29.00 36.32
N SER A 295 -22.17 29.96 35.87
CA SER A 295 -22.54 30.37 34.50
C SER A 295 -23.15 29.34 33.55
N SER A 296 -24.46 29.52 33.36
CA SER A 296 -25.28 29.04 32.25
C SER A 296 -25.09 29.86 30.97
N SER A 297 -24.76 29.18 29.87
CA SER A 297 -25.29 29.45 28.52
C SER A 297 -25.80 28.13 27.94
N PRO A 298 -26.94 28.08 27.22
CA PRO A 298 -27.38 26.91 26.49
C PRO A 298 -26.58 26.81 25.18
N GLY A 299 -25.29 26.52 25.32
CA GLY A 299 -24.39 26.15 24.24
C GLY A 299 -23.76 24.81 24.59
N LEU A 300 -23.47 24.00 23.57
CA LEU A 300 -22.73 22.74 23.69
C LEU A 300 -21.48 22.96 24.57
N PRO A 301 -21.09 22.04 25.47
CA PRO A 301 -19.80 22.16 26.13
C PRO A 301 -18.70 22.20 25.05
N ASP A 302 -17.93 23.28 25.02
CA ASP A 302 -16.91 23.55 23.98
C ASP A 302 -15.79 22.49 23.96
N VAL A 303 -15.64 21.69 25.03
CA VAL A 303 -14.57 20.69 25.16
C VAL A 303 -15.14 19.35 25.64
N ILE A 304 -14.93 18.31 24.83
CA ILE A 304 -15.20 16.91 25.19
C ILE A 304 -13.91 16.33 25.79
N HIS A 305 -13.93 16.01 27.08
CA HIS A 305 -12.78 15.42 27.79
C HIS A 305 -12.61 13.92 27.48
N GLY A 306 -13.66 13.24 27.00
CA GLY A 306 -13.61 11.84 26.63
C GLY A 306 -13.46 10.92 27.85
N ARG A 307 -14.28 11.16 28.88
CA ARG A 307 -14.38 10.32 30.07
C ARG A 307 -14.89 8.92 29.73
N GLU A 308 -15.85 8.80 28.83
CA GLU A 308 -16.22 7.52 28.23
C GLU A 308 -15.44 7.33 26.93
N ARG A 309 -14.71 6.22 26.84
CA ARG A 309 -13.85 5.86 25.71
C ARG A 309 -14.24 4.49 25.19
N PHE A 310 -14.66 4.44 23.95
CA PHE A 310 -14.85 3.19 23.23
C PHE A 310 -13.82 3.07 22.12
N SER A 311 -13.27 1.87 21.94
CA SER A 311 -12.40 1.54 20.81
C SER A 311 -12.85 0.22 20.21
N PHE A 312 -12.99 0.19 18.89
CA PHE A 312 -13.29 -1.00 18.11
C PHE A 312 -12.25 -1.17 17.01
N VAL A 313 -11.52 -2.27 17.07
CA VAL A 313 -10.41 -2.57 16.17
C VAL A 313 -10.83 -3.61 15.14
N GLN A 314 -10.49 -3.36 13.88
CA GLN A 314 -10.65 -4.28 12.77
C GLN A 314 -9.35 -4.36 11.98
N VAL A 315 -9.08 -5.49 11.34
CA VAL A 315 -7.88 -5.65 10.51
C VAL A 315 -8.26 -6.06 9.09
N ARG A 316 -7.40 -5.69 8.15
CA ARG A 316 -7.53 -6.11 6.75
C ARG A 316 -6.16 -6.37 6.15
N GLY A 317 -6.12 -7.19 5.10
CA GLY A 317 -4.90 -7.45 4.37
C GLY A 317 -5.13 -8.39 3.19
N SER A 318 -4.04 -8.73 2.51
CA SER A 318 -4.08 -9.77 1.48
C SER A 318 -4.52 -11.12 2.07
N ALA A 319 -5.11 -11.96 1.22
CA ALA A 319 -5.39 -13.35 1.61
C ALA A 319 -4.07 -14.06 2.00
N PRO A 320 -3.99 -14.71 3.18
CA PRO A 320 -2.75 -15.24 3.76
C PRO A 320 -2.32 -16.57 3.12
N ILE A 321 -2.12 -16.57 1.80
CA ILE A 321 -1.56 -17.68 1.02
C ILE A 321 -0.54 -17.14 0.02
N PHE A 322 0.25 -18.01 -0.61
CA PHE A 322 1.17 -17.61 -1.67
C PHE A 322 0.43 -17.43 -3.00
N TRP A 323 0.22 -16.18 -3.40
CA TRP A 323 -0.44 -15.84 -4.66
C TRP A 323 0.03 -14.49 -5.20
N ALA A 324 -0.13 -14.31 -6.52
CA ALA A 324 0.26 -13.11 -7.24
C ALA A 324 -0.68 -12.80 -8.40
N GLN A 325 -0.61 -11.55 -8.88
CA GLN A 325 -1.24 -11.13 -10.13
C GLN A 325 -0.15 -10.58 -11.04
N VAL A 326 0.19 -11.35 -12.08
CA VAL A 326 1.26 -11.01 -13.00
C VAL A 326 0.72 -10.02 -14.03
N ASN A 327 1.21 -8.79 -13.96
CA ASN A 327 0.84 -7.74 -14.89
C ASN A 327 1.54 -7.95 -16.25
N ASN A 328 0.82 -7.75 -17.35
CA ASN A 328 1.31 -8.04 -18.70
C ASN A 328 0.71 -7.09 -19.75
N LEU A 329 0.42 -5.84 -19.38
CA LEU A 329 -0.34 -4.83 -20.14
C LEU A 329 -1.78 -5.22 -20.50
N ARG A 330 -2.23 -6.43 -20.19
CA ARG A 330 -3.65 -6.78 -20.38
C ARG A 330 -4.47 -6.08 -19.31
N TYR A 331 -5.71 -5.76 -19.67
CA TYR A 331 -6.65 -5.16 -18.73
C TYR A 331 -6.88 -6.05 -17.50
N THR A 332 -6.97 -7.36 -17.69
CA THR A 332 -6.98 -8.36 -16.62
C THR A 332 -5.59 -9.01 -16.52
N PRO A 333 -4.79 -8.77 -15.47
CA PRO A 333 -3.56 -9.51 -15.24
C PRO A 333 -3.82 -11.01 -15.08
N ASP A 334 -2.77 -11.83 -15.13
CA ASP A 334 -2.87 -13.27 -14.96
C ASP A 334 -2.81 -13.62 -13.46
N LEU A 335 -3.76 -14.42 -12.97
CA LEU A 335 -3.81 -14.88 -11.57
C LEU A 335 -2.91 -16.09 -11.43
N GLN A 336 -2.07 -16.07 -10.41
CA GLN A 336 -1.21 -17.17 -10.05
C GLN A 336 -1.37 -17.51 -8.56
N VAL A 337 -1.76 -18.74 -8.26
CA VAL A 337 -1.84 -19.30 -6.91
C VAL A 337 -0.82 -20.42 -6.82
N MET A 338 0.19 -20.24 -5.97
CA MET A 338 1.32 -21.14 -5.84
C MET A 338 0.99 -22.19 -4.78
N ALA A 339 1.10 -23.47 -5.11
CA ALA A 339 0.91 -24.56 -4.15
C ALA A 339 2.25 -24.91 -3.49
N LEU A 340 2.76 -24.02 -2.65
CA LEU A 340 4.01 -24.22 -1.92
C LEU A 340 3.79 -25.10 -0.68
N PRO A 341 4.67 -26.07 -0.38
CA PRO A 341 4.60 -26.86 0.87
C PRO A 341 4.57 -26.00 2.14
N GLU A 342 5.24 -24.85 2.10
CA GLU A 342 5.38 -23.90 3.21
C GLU A 342 4.10 -23.08 3.48
N THR A 343 3.09 -23.14 2.60
CA THR A 343 1.86 -22.34 2.74
C THR A 343 1.18 -22.54 4.09
N ALA A 344 1.12 -23.78 4.57
CA ALA A 344 0.49 -24.10 5.86
C ALA A 344 1.29 -23.54 7.04
N ALA A 345 2.63 -23.65 6.99
CA ALA A 345 3.51 -23.14 8.05
C ALA A 345 3.46 -21.60 8.13
N ALA A 346 3.54 -20.92 6.98
CA ALA A 346 3.42 -19.47 6.92
C ALA A 346 2.05 -18.98 7.42
N LEU A 347 0.96 -19.65 7.00
CA LEU A 347 -0.39 -19.35 7.48
C LEU A 347 -0.53 -19.59 8.99
N GLN A 348 0.04 -20.67 9.52
CA GLN A 348 0.01 -20.96 10.95
C GLN A 348 0.78 -19.90 11.76
N SER A 349 1.97 -19.49 11.30
CA SER A 349 2.74 -18.39 11.90
C SER A 349 1.90 -17.11 11.95
N HIS A 350 1.29 -16.75 10.82
CA HIS A 350 0.42 -15.59 10.71
C HIS A 350 -0.75 -15.64 11.69
N LEU A 351 -1.50 -16.75 11.72
CA LEU A 351 -2.65 -16.89 12.62
C LEU A 351 -2.22 -16.84 14.08
N SER A 352 -1.09 -17.48 14.43
CA SER A 352 -0.55 -17.48 15.79
C SER A 352 -0.20 -16.06 16.24
N GLU A 353 0.46 -15.27 15.40
CA GLU A 353 0.75 -13.87 15.68
C GLU A 353 -0.54 -13.05 15.88
N GLN A 354 -1.51 -13.18 14.98
CA GLN A 354 -2.79 -12.49 15.12
C GLN A 354 -3.51 -12.88 16.42
N ILE A 355 -3.44 -14.16 16.81
CA ILE A 355 -4.10 -14.66 18.01
C ILE A 355 -3.45 -14.11 19.28
N VAL A 356 -2.12 -14.01 19.30
CA VAL A 356 -1.38 -13.40 20.41
C VAL A 356 -1.75 -11.93 20.59
N ILE A 357 -1.93 -11.21 19.48
CA ILE A 357 -2.16 -9.76 19.51
C ILE A 357 -3.63 -9.41 19.79
N TYR A 358 -4.57 -10.11 19.15
CA TYR A 358 -5.99 -9.74 19.15
C TYR A 358 -6.92 -10.72 19.87
N GLY A 359 -6.43 -11.91 20.22
CA GLY A 359 -7.26 -12.99 20.73
C GLY A 359 -7.87 -13.82 19.60
N ASP A 360 -9.17 -14.06 19.59
CA ASP A 360 -9.77 -14.91 18.57
C ASP A 360 -9.87 -14.19 17.22
N VAL A 361 -9.73 -14.91 16.10
CA VAL A 361 -9.62 -14.29 14.76
C VAL A 361 -10.72 -14.79 13.85
N HIS A 362 -11.51 -13.86 13.32
CA HIS A 362 -12.57 -14.15 12.35
C HIS A 362 -12.16 -13.69 10.95
N LEU A 363 -11.78 -14.64 10.10
CA LEU A 363 -11.34 -14.37 8.73
C LEU A 363 -12.55 -14.32 7.80
N VAL A 364 -12.95 -13.11 7.43
CA VAL A 364 -14.02 -12.87 6.45
C VAL A 364 -13.41 -12.71 5.06
N ASN A 365 -13.66 -13.67 4.17
CA ASN A 365 -13.17 -13.64 2.81
C ASN A 365 -14.25 -13.15 1.84
N LEU A 366 -14.00 -12.01 1.20
CA LEU A 366 -14.92 -11.32 0.27
C LEU A 366 -14.68 -11.67 -1.22
N VAL A 367 -13.94 -12.75 -1.47
CA VAL A 367 -13.59 -13.24 -2.81
C VAL A 367 -14.81 -13.78 -3.54
N ASN A 368 -14.87 -13.63 -4.86
CA ASN A 368 -16.00 -14.11 -5.65
C ASN A 368 -16.03 -15.63 -5.85
N GLN A 369 -17.22 -16.22 -5.75
CA GLN A 369 -17.45 -17.66 -5.98
C GLN A 369 -17.43 -18.02 -7.46
N VAL A 370 -17.68 -17.05 -8.34
CA VAL A 370 -17.77 -17.25 -9.79
C VAL A 370 -16.58 -16.56 -10.47
N LYS A 371 -15.97 -17.25 -11.45
CA LYS A 371 -14.95 -16.73 -12.40
C LYS A 371 -13.50 -16.74 -11.87
N TYR A 372 -12.75 -15.66 -12.15
CA TYR A 372 -11.30 -15.54 -12.05
C TYR A 372 -10.75 -15.69 -10.63
N GLU A 373 -11.54 -15.35 -9.61
CA GLU A 373 -11.08 -15.28 -8.21
C GLU A 373 -11.24 -16.59 -7.42
N ARG A 374 -12.05 -17.54 -7.93
CA ARG A 374 -12.36 -18.83 -7.28
C ARG A 374 -11.12 -19.62 -6.80
N PRO A 375 -10.02 -19.70 -7.57
CA PRO A 375 -8.83 -20.46 -7.16
C PRO A 375 -8.20 -19.98 -5.85
N ILE A 376 -8.28 -18.67 -5.56
CA ILE A 376 -7.77 -18.12 -4.28
C ILE A 376 -8.67 -18.54 -3.12
N LYS A 377 -9.99 -18.53 -3.33
CA LYS A 377 -10.94 -19.01 -2.32
C LYS A 377 -10.67 -20.47 -1.99
N GLU A 378 -10.60 -21.32 -3.01
CA GLU A 378 -10.36 -22.77 -2.86
C GLU A 378 -9.02 -23.02 -2.15
N ALA A 379 -7.95 -22.31 -2.53
CA ALA A 379 -6.64 -22.46 -1.91
C ALA A 379 -6.62 -22.02 -0.44
N LEU A 380 -7.24 -20.88 -0.11
CA LEU A 380 -7.31 -20.42 1.28
C LEU A 380 -8.17 -21.34 2.15
N GLU A 381 -9.31 -21.79 1.63
CA GLU A 381 -10.21 -22.72 2.33
C GLU A 381 -9.48 -24.04 2.61
N ASN A 382 -8.76 -24.60 1.63
CA ASN A 382 -7.94 -25.79 1.82
C ASN A 382 -6.80 -25.55 2.83
N ALA A 383 -6.12 -24.40 2.78
CA ALA A 383 -5.04 -24.09 3.72
C ALA A 383 -5.56 -23.95 5.16
N MET A 384 -6.73 -23.34 5.37
CA MET A 384 -7.39 -23.25 6.68
C MET A 384 -7.78 -24.63 7.21
N LEU A 385 -8.25 -25.55 6.35
CA LEU A 385 -8.57 -26.93 6.73
C LEU A 385 -7.33 -27.72 7.16
N VAL A 386 -6.17 -27.45 6.55
CA VAL A 386 -4.90 -28.09 6.91
C VAL A 386 -4.36 -27.57 8.25
N VAL A 387 -4.39 -26.25 8.47
CA VAL A 387 -3.90 -25.65 9.72
C VAL A 387 -4.84 -25.96 10.89
N ASN A 388 -6.16 -25.96 10.66
CA ASN A 388 -7.21 -26.33 11.62
C ASN A 388 -7.03 -25.69 13.02
N GLU A 389 -6.85 -24.37 13.07
CA GLU A 389 -6.70 -23.62 14.32
C GLU A 389 -8.08 -23.27 14.91
N PRO A 390 -8.47 -23.80 16.09
CA PRO A 390 -9.80 -23.59 16.68
C PRO A 390 -10.12 -22.13 17.00
N ARG A 391 -9.10 -21.31 17.28
CA ARG A 391 -9.26 -19.88 17.60
C ARG A 391 -9.33 -18.99 16.36
N ALA A 392 -9.21 -19.58 15.16
CA ALA A 392 -9.30 -18.88 13.88
C ALA A 392 -10.48 -19.39 13.06
N LYS A 393 -11.59 -18.65 13.02
CA LYS A 393 -12.78 -19.02 12.25
C LYS A 393 -12.71 -18.45 10.85
N TYR A 394 -12.84 -19.31 9.84
CA TYR A 394 -12.94 -18.89 8.44
C TYR A 394 -14.40 -18.75 8.01
N MET A 395 -14.74 -17.60 7.43
CA MET A 395 -16.05 -17.33 6.85
C MET A 395 -15.90 -16.79 5.44
N TYR A 396 -16.72 -17.36 4.56
CA TYR A 396 -16.81 -16.93 3.18
C TYR A 396 -18.08 -16.09 2.96
N PHE A 397 -17.94 -14.98 2.24
CA PHE A 397 -19.05 -14.10 1.88
C PHE A 397 -18.94 -13.61 0.43
N ASP A 398 -19.89 -14.00 -0.44
CA ASP A 398 -19.88 -13.55 -1.84
C ASP A 398 -20.49 -12.16 -1.96
N PHE A 399 -19.64 -11.14 -1.82
CA PHE A 399 -20.08 -9.75 -1.87
C PHE A 399 -20.81 -9.38 -3.18
N HIS A 400 -20.46 -9.97 -4.34
CA HIS A 400 -21.12 -9.58 -5.60
C HIS A 400 -22.47 -10.24 -5.79
N LYS A 401 -22.59 -11.49 -5.38
CA LYS A 401 -23.88 -12.19 -5.39
C LYS A 401 -24.83 -11.53 -4.39
N GLU A 402 -24.35 -11.29 -3.18
CA GLU A 402 -25.18 -10.80 -2.08
C GLU A 402 -25.49 -9.31 -2.24
N CYS A 403 -24.55 -8.45 -2.62
CA CYS A 403 -24.79 -7.02 -2.82
C CYS A 403 -25.07 -6.65 -4.29
N LYS A 404 -25.63 -7.56 -5.10
CA LYS A 404 -25.98 -7.27 -6.50
C LYS A 404 -26.94 -6.08 -6.56
N GLY A 405 -26.65 -5.11 -7.44
CA GLY A 405 -27.44 -3.90 -7.58
C GLY A 405 -27.21 -2.84 -6.49
N MET A 406 -26.06 -2.86 -5.80
CA MET A 406 -25.69 -1.90 -4.74
C MET A 406 -26.58 -2.00 -3.49
N LYS A 407 -27.19 -3.15 -3.26
CA LYS A 407 -27.96 -3.45 -2.04
C LYS A 407 -27.02 -3.80 -0.88
N PHE A 408 -26.37 -2.79 -0.33
CA PHE A 408 -25.45 -2.96 0.81
C PHE A 408 -26.17 -3.32 2.11
N GLU A 409 -27.49 -3.16 2.16
CA GLU A 409 -28.36 -3.74 3.20
C GLU A 409 -28.12 -5.25 3.38
N ASN A 410 -27.75 -5.96 2.30
CA ASN A 410 -27.47 -7.39 2.37
C ASN A 410 -26.17 -7.72 3.11
N VAL A 411 -25.31 -6.73 3.41
CA VAL A 411 -24.17 -6.93 4.34
C VAL A 411 -24.68 -7.25 5.74
N GLN A 412 -25.91 -6.86 6.08
CA GLN A 412 -26.54 -7.23 7.35
C GLN A 412 -26.58 -8.75 7.53
N SER A 413 -26.74 -9.54 6.45
CA SER A 413 -26.72 -11.01 6.55
C SER A 413 -25.38 -11.55 7.09
N LEU A 414 -24.26 -10.89 6.75
CA LEU A 414 -22.94 -11.21 7.27
C LEU A 414 -22.82 -10.82 8.73
N ILE A 415 -23.30 -9.62 9.08
CA ILE A 415 -23.31 -9.12 10.45
C ILE A 415 -24.15 -10.06 11.35
N ASP A 416 -25.29 -10.53 10.85
CA ASP A 416 -26.16 -11.46 11.56
C ASP A 416 -25.48 -12.81 11.82
N ARG A 417 -24.70 -13.33 10.86
CA ARG A 417 -23.87 -14.54 11.06
C ARG A 417 -22.75 -14.33 12.08
N LEU A 418 -22.19 -13.12 12.13
CA LEU A 418 -21.13 -12.72 13.06
C LEU A 418 -21.67 -12.27 14.43
N ARG A 419 -22.99 -12.17 14.60
CA ARG A 419 -23.60 -11.45 15.71
C ARG A 419 -23.22 -12.02 17.07
N GLU A 420 -23.30 -13.35 17.21
CA GLU A 420 -22.96 -14.04 18.45
C GLU A 420 -21.51 -13.82 18.86
N ASP A 421 -20.59 -13.84 17.89
CA ASP A 421 -19.17 -13.63 18.11
C ASP A 421 -18.88 -12.17 18.47
N LEU A 422 -19.50 -11.23 17.75
CA LEU A 422 -19.44 -9.78 18.06
C LEU A 422 -19.97 -9.45 19.46
N ASP A 423 -21.03 -10.14 19.93
CA ASP A 423 -21.61 -9.91 21.25
C ASP A 423 -20.67 -10.40 22.37
N LYS A 424 -20.16 -11.63 22.22
CA LYS A 424 -19.26 -12.27 23.20
C LYS A 424 -17.91 -11.54 23.29
N GLU A 425 -17.32 -11.21 22.15
CA GLU A 425 -15.90 -10.84 22.07
C GLU A 425 -15.67 -9.32 21.95
N GLY A 426 -16.68 -8.58 21.46
CA GLY A 426 -16.94 -7.18 21.79
C GLY A 426 -15.95 -6.12 21.30
N TYR A 427 -15.84 -5.07 22.13
CA TYR A 427 -15.09 -3.84 21.90
C TYR A 427 -14.47 -3.39 23.23
N PHE A 428 -13.47 -2.51 23.17
CA PHE A 428 -12.87 -1.93 24.35
C PHE A 428 -13.75 -0.82 24.92
N HIS A 429 -14.02 -0.85 26.23
CA HIS A 429 -14.76 0.19 26.94
C HIS A 429 -14.05 0.61 28.21
N TYR A 430 -13.62 1.86 28.24
CA TYR A 430 -13.03 2.49 29.41
C TYR A 430 -13.83 3.71 29.84
N SER A 431 -13.96 3.91 31.14
CA SER A 431 -14.72 5.01 31.75
C SER A 431 -13.87 5.58 32.87
N SER A 432 -13.44 6.83 32.71
CA SER A 432 -12.66 7.54 33.73
C SER A 432 -13.59 8.44 34.54
N PRO A 433 -13.65 8.30 35.88
CA PRO A 433 -14.47 9.15 36.72
C PRO A 433 -13.92 10.57 36.88
N SER A 434 -12.61 10.75 36.72
CA SER A 434 -11.94 12.04 36.73
C SER A 434 -10.80 12.05 35.71
N GLU A 435 -10.44 13.25 35.25
CA GLU A 435 -9.34 13.47 34.30
C GLU A 435 -7.99 13.09 34.94
N SER A 436 -7.84 13.34 36.24
CA SER A 436 -6.64 13.08 37.05
C SER A 436 -6.39 11.61 37.38
N ALA A 437 -7.39 10.74 37.18
CA ALA A 437 -7.32 9.31 37.48
C ALA A 437 -7.38 8.43 36.21
N ALA A 438 -7.04 9.00 35.05
CA ALA A 438 -6.90 8.24 33.81
C ALA A 438 -6.03 7.00 34.05
N TYR A 439 -6.46 5.85 33.54
CA TYR A 439 -5.82 4.53 33.71
C TYR A 439 -5.80 3.94 35.13
N SER A 440 -6.34 4.62 36.14
CA SER A 440 -6.38 4.10 37.53
C SER A 440 -7.42 2.98 37.73
N TYR A 441 -8.47 2.98 36.91
CA TYR A 441 -9.58 2.03 36.98
C TYR A 441 -9.44 0.95 35.90
N PRO A 442 -9.91 -0.28 36.15
CA PRO A 442 -9.99 -1.30 35.13
C PRO A 442 -11.07 -0.95 34.07
N PRO A 443 -10.83 -1.26 32.78
CA PRO A 443 -11.82 -1.19 31.73
C PRO A 443 -13.05 -2.03 32.05
N LYS A 444 -14.21 -1.57 31.60
CA LYS A 444 -15.47 -2.29 31.73
C LYS A 444 -15.54 -3.48 30.77
N LYS A 445 -14.91 -3.35 29.60
CA LYS A 445 -14.84 -4.41 28.58
C LYS A 445 -13.51 -4.33 27.84
N PHE A 446 -12.97 -5.50 27.48
CA PHE A 446 -11.85 -5.65 26.55
C PHE A 446 -12.36 -6.26 25.25
N GLN A 447 -11.73 -5.91 24.14
CA GLN A 447 -11.93 -6.61 22.89
C GLN A 447 -11.04 -7.86 22.88
N ILE A 448 -11.64 -9.05 22.77
CA ILE A 448 -10.93 -10.33 22.83
C ILE A 448 -10.89 -11.06 21.48
N SER A 449 -11.40 -10.43 20.42
CA SER A 449 -11.30 -10.94 19.06
C SER A 449 -11.21 -9.84 18.03
N VAL A 450 -10.82 -10.20 16.81
CA VAL A 450 -10.78 -9.29 15.67
C VAL A 450 -11.39 -9.91 14.43
N ILE A 451 -12.11 -9.09 13.68
CA ILE A 451 -12.55 -9.44 12.34
C ILE A 451 -11.46 -9.02 11.35
N ARG A 452 -10.88 -10.01 10.68
CA ARG A 452 -9.96 -9.83 9.57
C ARG A 452 -10.73 -9.91 8.25
N THR A 453 -10.84 -8.79 7.55
CA THR A 453 -11.42 -8.77 6.20
C THR A 453 -10.33 -9.00 5.15
N ASN A 454 -10.42 -10.13 4.44
CA ASN A 454 -9.55 -10.46 3.33
C ASN A 454 -10.17 -9.96 2.03
N CYS A 455 -9.34 -9.35 1.17
CA CYS A 455 -9.76 -9.01 -0.18
C CYS A 455 -8.71 -9.33 -1.23
N MET A 456 -9.19 -9.77 -2.38
CA MET A 456 -8.38 -9.77 -3.60
C MET A 456 -8.50 -8.38 -4.20
N PHE A 457 -7.40 -7.62 -4.30
CA PHE A 457 -7.40 -6.28 -4.92
C PHE A 457 -7.63 -6.34 -6.46
N PHE A 458 -8.76 -6.84 -6.95
CA PHE A 458 -9.14 -6.95 -8.36
C PHE A 458 -10.39 -6.16 -8.82
N SER A 459 -10.24 -5.32 -9.84
CA SER A 459 -11.35 -4.64 -10.54
C SER A 459 -11.62 -5.40 -11.84
N HIS A 460 -12.68 -6.22 -11.90
CA HIS A 460 -13.09 -6.87 -13.16
C HIS A 460 -14.26 -6.12 -13.76
N PHE A 461 -14.12 -5.64 -15.00
CA PHE A 461 -15.23 -5.29 -15.90
C PHE A 461 -15.81 -6.60 -16.43
N VAL A 462 -16.96 -7.03 -15.91
CA VAL A 462 -17.72 -8.12 -16.53
C VAL A 462 -18.81 -7.46 -17.36
N PRO A 463 -18.78 -7.57 -18.70
CA PRO A 463 -19.98 -7.31 -19.46
C PRO A 463 -20.97 -8.45 -19.14
N GLU A 464 -21.90 -8.23 -18.22
CA GLU A 464 -23.11 -9.04 -18.15
C GLU A 464 -23.86 -8.79 -19.46
N GLN A 465 -24.21 -9.85 -20.20
CA GLN A 465 -25.05 -9.73 -21.39
C GLN A 465 -26.41 -9.19 -20.97
N ILE A 466 -26.61 -7.88 -21.11
CA ILE A 466 -27.94 -7.28 -21.06
C ILE A 466 -28.53 -7.47 -22.46
N SER A 467 -29.52 -8.35 -22.59
CA SER A 467 -30.46 -8.30 -23.69
C SER A 467 -31.23 -6.97 -23.56
N PHE A 468 -30.91 -5.97 -24.39
CA PHE A 468 -31.64 -4.71 -24.46
C PHE A 468 -32.80 -4.84 -25.44
N PRO A 469 -34.08 -4.84 -25.02
CA PRO A 469 -35.21 -4.71 -25.94
C PRO A 469 -35.38 -3.27 -26.44
N GLU A 470 -34.66 -2.30 -25.87
CA GLU A 470 -34.82 -0.87 -26.18
C GLU A 470 -33.99 -0.38 -27.37
N TYR A 471 -33.07 -1.18 -27.91
CA TYR A 471 -32.33 -0.83 -29.13
C TYR A 471 -33.24 -0.74 -30.37
N GLN A 472 -34.41 -1.40 -30.35
CA GLN A 472 -35.39 -1.31 -31.44
C GLN A 472 -36.24 -0.02 -31.41
N ARG A 473 -36.37 0.67 -30.27
CA ARG A 473 -37.14 1.93 -30.17
C ARG A 473 -36.34 3.18 -30.58
N LEU A 474 -35.01 3.14 -30.53
CA LEU A 474 -34.15 4.22 -31.02
C LEU A 474 -33.98 4.25 -32.54
N ARG A 475 -34.46 3.22 -33.26
CA ARG A 475 -34.50 3.20 -34.73
C ARG A 475 -35.75 3.86 -35.32
N SER A 476 -36.76 4.20 -34.51
CA SER A 476 -38.07 4.67 -34.98
C SER A 476 -38.39 6.14 -34.68
N LEU A 477 -37.42 6.95 -34.25
CA LEU A 477 -37.61 8.40 -34.14
C LEU A 477 -37.20 9.08 -35.46
N PRO A 478 -38.12 9.75 -36.18
CA PRO A 478 -37.77 10.56 -37.34
C PRO A 478 -37.07 11.82 -36.83
N PHE A 479 -35.77 11.94 -37.06
CA PHE A 479 -35.05 13.19 -36.79
C PHE A 479 -35.42 14.22 -37.86
N ILE A 480 -36.24 15.17 -37.42
CA ILE A 480 -36.59 16.41 -38.09
C ILE A 480 -35.30 17.21 -38.32
N CYS A 481 -34.94 17.44 -39.58
CA CYS A 481 -34.05 18.52 -39.98
C CYS A 481 -34.85 19.43 -40.90
N GLY A 482 -35.20 20.60 -40.39
CA GLY A 482 -36.05 21.59 -41.04
C GLY A 482 -35.47 22.07 -42.37
N SER A 483 -36.37 22.16 -43.33
CA SER A 483 -36.23 22.78 -44.64
C SER A 483 -35.95 24.28 -44.52
N LEU A 484 -34.79 24.71 -45.02
CA LEU A 484 -34.54 26.12 -45.39
C LEU A 484 -34.73 26.25 -46.90
N GLN A 485 -35.88 26.81 -47.26
CA GLN A 485 -36.26 27.21 -48.62
C GLN A 485 -35.57 28.55 -48.93
N TYR A 486 -34.74 28.62 -49.97
CA TYR A 486 -34.48 29.89 -50.67
C TYR A 486 -34.41 29.68 -52.18
N ARG A 487 -35.16 30.54 -52.88
CA ARG A 487 -35.36 30.59 -54.33
C ARG A 487 -34.17 31.24 -55.05
N HIS A 488 -34.10 30.90 -56.35
CA HIS A 488 -33.40 31.54 -57.47
C HIS A 488 -31.95 31.11 -57.80
N GLY A 489 -31.88 30.14 -58.73
CA GLY A 489 -31.16 30.19 -60.02
C GLY A 489 -29.77 30.84 -60.10
N PHE A 490 -28.73 30.02 -60.20
CA PHE A 490 -27.84 29.82 -61.37
C PHE A 490 -26.62 28.96 -60.99
N SER A 491 -26.31 27.99 -61.86
CA SER A 491 -24.98 27.46 -62.24
C SER A 491 -23.88 27.28 -61.17
N ARG A 492 -23.56 26.01 -60.83
CA ARG A 492 -22.25 25.35 -61.08
C ARG A 492 -22.21 23.95 -60.46
N TYR A 493 -21.63 23.02 -61.21
CA TYR A 493 -21.53 21.58 -60.89
C TYR A 493 -20.43 21.29 -59.83
N ASP A 494 -19.62 22.28 -59.46
CA ASP A 494 -18.47 22.12 -58.54
C ASP A 494 -18.82 22.28 -57.05
N ASP A 495 -19.92 22.94 -56.70
CA ASP A 495 -20.31 23.16 -55.30
C ASP A 495 -20.96 21.91 -54.66
N ALA A 496 -21.53 21.01 -55.47
CA ALA A 496 -22.16 19.79 -55.00
C ALA A 496 -21.15 18.74 -54.51
N ILE A 497 -19.94 18.71 -55.10
CA ILE A 497 -18.86 17.79 -54.71
C ILE A 497 -18.19 18.28 -53.42
N SER A 498 -17.97 19.59 -53.29
CA SER A 498 -17.38 20.19 -52.09
C SER A 498 -18.30 20.10 -50.85
N GLN A 499 -19.61 20.27 -51.03
CA GLN A 499 -20.58 20.06 -49.95
C GLN A 499 -20.75 18.59 -49.56
N SER A 500 -20.70 17.66 -50.52
CA SER A 500 -20.71 16.21 -50.25
C SER A 500 -19.45 15.75 -49.52
N TYR A 501 -18.29 16.31 -49.87
CA TYR A 501 -17.01 16.03 -49.23
C TYR A 501 -16.95 16.58 -47.80
N ASN A 502 -17.46 17.80 -47.57
CA ASN A 502 -17.55 18.38 -46.22
C ASN A 502 -18.59 17.67 -45.33
N ALA A 503 -19.71 17.20 -45.90
CA ALA A 503 -20.67 16.37 -45.19
C ALA A 503 -20.12 14.97 -44.85
N LEU A 504 -19.27 14.39 -45.72
CA LEU A 504 -18.55 13.15 -45.42
C LEU A 504 -17.45 13.36 -44.37
N LYS A 505 -16.71 14.49 -44.42
CA LYS A 505 -15.73 14.88 -43.40
C LYS A 505 -16.36 15.09 -42.04
N LEU A 506 -17.54 15.72 -41.97
CA LEU A 506 -18.28 15.90 -40.72
C LEU A 506 -18.87 14.57 -40.21
N LYS A 507 -19.35 13.68 -41.10
CA LYS A 507 -19.78 12.31 -40.73
C LYS A 507 -18.61 11.42 -40.29
N ALA A 508 -17.43 11.56 -40.89
CA ALA A 508 -16.22 10.83 -40.53
C ALA A 508 -15.62 11.37 -39.22
N HIS A 509 -15.53 12.68 -39.04
CA HIS A 509 -15.12 13.28 -37.77
C HIS A 509 -16.10 12.97 -36.65
N CYS A 510 -17.42 13.09 -36.86
CA CYS A 510 -18.37 12.65 -35.84
C CYS A 510 -18.19 11.15 -35.56
N ARG A 511 -18.08 10.27 -36.56
CA ARG A 511 -17.87 8.83 -36.31
C ARG A 511 -16.53 8.50 -35.62
N PHE A 512 -15.46 9.24 -35.88
CA PHE A 512 -14.14 9.03 -35.25
C PHE A 512 -14.13 9.55 -33.80
N THR A 513 -14.78 10.70 -33.54
CA THR A 513 -14.97 11.24 -32.19
C THR A 513 -15.96 10.40 -31.38
N TYR A 514 -17.00 9.84 -32.01
CA TYR A 514 -17.91 8.89 -31.37
C TYR A 514 -17.27 7.51 -31.13
N LEU A 515 -16.31 7.06 -31.96
CA LEU A 515 -15.61 5.77 -31.73
C LEU A 515 -14.73 5.81 -30.47
N ILE A 516 -14.19 6.98 -30.12
CA ILE A 516 -13.42 7.20 -28.88
C ILE A 516 -14.35 7.24 -27.65
N PHE A 517 -15.62 7.65 -27.81
CA PHE A 517 -16.62 7.68 -26.72
C PHE A 517 -17.44 6.39 -26.56
N ILE A 518 -17.49 5.49 -27.56
CA ILE A 518 -18.32 4.27 -27.54
C ILE A 518 -17.64 3.05 -26.88
N ILE A 519 -16.37 3.16 -26.45
CA ILE A 519 -15.63 2.06 -25.78
C ILE A 519 -15.70 2.13 -24.24
N ILE A 520 -16.55 2.99 -23.67
CA ILE A 520 -16.84 2.95 -22.23
C ILE A 520 -18.32 2.64 -22.04
N PRO A 521 -18.72 1.36 -21.96
CA PRO A 521 -19.97 1.05 -21.31
C PRO A 521 -19.82 1.53 -19.86
N SER A 522 -20.59 2.55 -19.49
CA SER A 522 -20.89 2.78 -18.09
C SER A 522 -21.77 1.61 -17.65
N GLN A 523 -21.22 0.70 -16.85
CA GLN A 523 -21.92 -0.01 -15.75
C GLN A 523 -21.10 -1.21 -15.23
N PHE A 524 -21.15 -1.36 -13.89
CA PHE A 524 -20.70 -2.48 -13.05
C PHE A 524 -19.21 -2.81 -12.94
N THR A 525 -18.47 -2.06 -12.10
CA THR A 525 -17.35 -2.62 -11.30
C THR A 525 -17.25 -1.90 -9.95
N SER A 526 -17.26 -2.60 -8.81
CA SER A 526 -16.74 -2.08 -7.53
C SER A 526 -15.29 -2.51 -7.41
N THR A 527 -14.41 -1.63 -6.96
CA THR A 527 -13.09 -2.12 -6.56
C THR A 527 -13.16 -2.85 -5.23
N PRO A 528 -12.35 -3.89 -5.05
CA PRO A 528 -12.37 -4.70 -3.83
C PRO A 528 -11.97 -3.94 -2.58
N GLN A 529 -11.16 -2.87 -2.71
CA GLN A 529 -10.92 -1.96 -1.60
C GLN A 529 -12.23 -1.31 -1.11
N ASP A 530 -13.16 -1.05 -2.02
CA ASP A 530 -14.49 -0.54 -1.69
C ASP A 530 -15.32 -1.60 -0.95
N ARG A 531 -15.12 -2.90 -1.20
CA ARG A 531 -15.85 -3.99 -0.50
C ARG A 531 -15.40 -4.14 0.94
N THR A 532 -14.10 -4.13 1.19
CA THR A 532 -13.56 -4.18 2.55
C THR A 532 -13.98 -2.97 3.35
N ASN A 533 -13.92 -1.77 2.76
CA ASN A 533 -14.32 -0.56 3.48
C ASN A 533 -15.83 -0.57 3.80
N VAL A 534 -16.66 -1.03 2.85
CA VAL A 534 -18.10 -1.19 3.11
C VAL A 534 -18.35 -2.16 4.27
N VAL A 535 -17.75 -3.36 4.26
CA VAL A 535 -17.91 -4.35 5.34
C VAL A 535 -17.40 -3.80 6.67
N GLN A 536 -16.20 -3.19 6.70
CA GLN A 536 -15.63 -2.60 7.90
C GLN A 536 -16.49 -1.48 8.47
N SER A 537 -17.02 -0.59 7.62
CA SER A 537 -17.89 0.52 8.05
C SER A 537 -19.23 0.02 8.57
N ALA A 538 -19.80 -1.02 7.95
CA ALA A 538 -21.06 -1.62 8.39
C ALA A 538 -20.91 -2.31 9.75
N LEU A 539 -19.83 -3.09 9.93
CA LEU A 539 -19.49 -3.69 11.22
C LEU A 539 -19.24 -2.63 12.30
N ALA A 540 -18.50 -1.58 11.97
CA ALA A 540 -18.18 -0.51 12.91
C ALA A 540 -19.43 0.31 13.32
N ARG A 541 -20.40 0.46 12.41
CA ARG A 541 -21.71 1.06 12.70
C ARG A 541 -22.54 0.19 13.63
N ASP A 542 -22.61 -1.11 13.37
CA ASP A 542 -23.38 -2.03 14.22
C ASP A 542 -22.78 -2.11 15.63
N VAL A 543 -21.45 -2.15 15.74
CA VAL A 543 -20.76 -2.09 17.04
C VAL A 543 -20.98 -0.74 17.72
N LEU A 544 -21.00 0.37 16.97
CA LEU A 544 -21.29 1.69 17.51
C LEU A 544 -22.68 1.76 18.14
N ASP A 545 -23.71 1.21 17.51
CA ASP A 545 -25.06 1.12 18.08
C ASP A 545 -25.02 0.42 19.45
N ARG A 546 -24.26 -0.67 19.57
CA ARG A 546 -24.09 -1.42 20.83
C ARG A 546 -23.34 -0.59 21.88
N GLN A 547 -22.28 0.14 21.47
CA GLN A 547 -21.51 1.01 22.36
C GLN A 547 -22.41 2.10 22.96
N LEU A 548 -23.17 2.80 22.12
CA LEU A 548 -24.03 3.90 22.54
C LEU A 548 -25.26 3.44 23.35
N ARG A 549 -25.79 2.24 23.08
CA ARG A 549 -26.82 1.63 23.93
C ARG A 549 -26.27 1.24 25.31
N SER A 550 -25.06 0.67 25.36
CA SER A 550 -24.42 0.30 26.64
C SER A 550 -24.16 1.50 27.54
N SER A 551 -23.93 2.67 26.95
CA SER A 551 -23.72 3.93 27.66
C SER A 551 -25.00 4.72 27.92
N ARG A 552 -26.16 4.20 27.49
CA ARG A 552 -27.49 4.85 27.58
C ARG A 552 -27.59 6.18 26.81
N VAL A 553 -26.77 6.36 25.78
CA VAL A 553 -26.89 7.49 24.84
C VAL A 553 -28.03 7.21 23.84
N LEU A 554 -28.13 5.96 23.36
CA LEU A 554 -29.26 5.47 22.58
C LEU A 554 -30.17 4.60 23.46
N THR A 555 -31.47 4.61 23.14
CA THR A 555 -32.42 3.64 23.70
C THR A 555 -32.26 2.27 23.02
N GLU A 556 -32.82 1.20 23.60
CA GLU A 556 -32.73 -0.15 23.01
C GLU A 556 -33.34 -0.26 21.61
N ILE A 557 -34.34 0.59 21.32
CA ILE A 557 -35.08 0.62 20.05
C ILE A 557 -34.44 1.60 19.05
N ASP A 558 -33.72 2.61 19.54
CA ASP A 558 -33.09 3.61 18.70
C ASP A 558 -31.78 3.11 18.06
N SER A 559 -31.41 3.69 16.93
CA SER A 559 -30.21 3.37 16.14
C SER A 559 -29.59 4.67 15.63
N VAL A 560 -28.28 4.69 15.48
CA VAL A 560 -27.54 5.78 14.84
C VAL A 560 -28.09 6.14 13.45
N GLU A 561 -28.70 5.18 12.74
CA GLU A 561 -29.29 5.44 11.42
C GLU A 561 -30.44 6.46 11.45
N HIS A 562 -31.15 6.60 12.57
CA HIS A 562 -32.21 7.59 12.74
C HIS A 562 -31.68 9.02 12.97
N HIS A 563 -30.35 9.19 13.12
CA HIS A 563 -29.70 10.48 13.36
C HIS A 563 -28.97 10.94 12.08
N PRO A 564 -29.61 11.72 11.19
CA PRO A 564 -29.08 12.02 9.86
C PRO A 564 -27.79 12.86 9.88
N GLU A 565 -27.67 13.79 10.83
CA GLU A 565 -26.47 14.64 11.01
C GLU A 565 -25.26 13.79 11.41
N PHE A 566 -25.44 12.93 12.43
CA PHE A 566 -24.44 11.96 12.83
C PHE A 566 -24.03 11.07 11.64
N MET A 567 -25.00 10.50 10.93
CA MET A 567 -24.74 9.61 9.81
C MET A 567 -24.07 10.31 8.62
N HIS A 568 -24.30 11.60 8.43
CA HIS A 568 -23.57 12.39 7.45
C HIS A 568 -22.07 12.46 7.80
N VAL A 569 -21.74 12.75 9.07
CA VAL A 569 -20.34 12.74 9.55
C VAL A 569 -19.74 11.33 9.45
N PHE A 570 -20.45 10.31 9.89
CA PHE A 570 -20.00 8.91 9.85
C PHE A 570 -19.74 8.42 8.42
N ARG A 571 -20.62 8.71 7.46
CA ARG A 571 -20.39 8.32 6.05
C ARG A 571 -19.21 9.07 5.44
N ASN A 572 -19.02 10.34 5.79
CA ASN A 572 -17.92 11.14 5.25
C ASN A 572 -16.57 10.67 5.80
N ILE A 573 -16.43 10.42 7.10
CA ILE A 573 -15.16 9.93 7.68
C ILE A 573 -14.76 8.56 7.09
N TRP A 574 -15.72 7.65 6.88
CA TRP A 574 -15.46 6.35 6.25
C TRP A 574 -15.22 6.43 4.74
N ALA A 575 -15.79 7.43 4.05
CA ALA A 575 -15.50 7.68 2.64
C ALA A 575 -14.10 8.28 2.44
N ASP A 576 -13.72 9.26 3.27
CA ASP A 576 -12.40 9.89 3.25
C ASP A 576 -11.31 8.87 3.60
N HIS A 577 -11.55 8.02 4.60
CA HIS A 577 -10.70 6.87 4.89
C HIS A 577 -10.53 5.92 3.69
N ALA A 578 -11.60 5.59 2.96
CA ALA A 578 -11.52 4.73 1.78
C ALA A 578 -10.62 5.34 0.69
N ASP A 579 -10.74 6.66 0.47
CA ASP A 579 -9.94 7.41 -0.48
C ASP A 579 -8.46 7.37 -0.14
N VAL A 580 -8.10 7.69 1.12
CA VAL A 580 -6.71 7.71 1.58
C VAL A 580 -6.05 6.35 1.39
N VAL A 581 -6.77 5.29 1.78
CA VAL A 581 -6.28 3.92 1.67
C VAL A 581 -6.12 3.50 0.22
N SER A 582 -7.08 3.84 -0.64
CA SER A 582 -7.00 3.54 -2.07
C SER A 582 -5.80 4.22 -2.74
N ILE A 583 -5.49 5.46 -2.37
CA ILE A 583 -4.35 6.22 -2.91
C ILE A 583 -3.03 5.56 -2.52
N ALA A 584 -2.93 5.05 -1.28
CA ALA A 584 -1.73 4.38 -0.78
C ALA A 584 -1.37 3.12 -1.60
N TYR A 585 -2.36 2.42 -2.17
CA TYR A 585 -2.15 1.17 -2.91
C TYR A 585 -2.18 1.30 -4.43
N SER A 586 -3.09 2.12 -4.96
CA SER A 586 -3.37 2.23 -6.40
C SER A 586 -3.00 3.59 -7.00
N GLY A 587 -2.55 4.52 -6.14
CA GLY A 587 -2.23 5.88 -6.53
C GLY A 587 -3.44 6.74 -6.88
N THR A 588 -4.69 6.27 -6.76
CA THR A 588 -5.89 7.07 -6.99
C THR A 588 -6.93 6.87 -5.89
N GLY A 589 -7.85 7.83 -5.74
CA GLY A 589 -8.98 7.75 -4.80
C GLY A 589 -9.83 6.51 -5.03
N ALA A 590 -10.63 6.14 -4.03
CA ALA A 590 -11.53 5.00 -4.09
C ALA A 590 -12.56 5.19 -5.22
N LEU A 591 -13.11 4.08 -5.73
CA LEU A 591 -14.24 4.20 -6.66
C LEU A 591 -15.52 4.27 -5.83
N LYS A 592 -16.57 4.86 -6.40
CA LYS A 592 -17.90 4.91 -5.78
C LYS A 592 -17.95 5.62 -4.43
N THR A 593 -17.04 6.55 -4.19
CA THR A 593 -17.06 7.42 -3.01
C THR A 593 -18.35 8.22 -2.90
N ASP A 594 -18.93 8.63 -4.04
CA ASP A 594 -20.23 9.29 -4.10
C ASP A 594 -21.37 8.44 -3.52
N PHE A 595 -21.33 7.13 -3.78
CA PHE A 595 -22.28 6.19 -3.21
C PHE A 595 -22.06 6.00 -1.71
N THR A 596 -20.82 5.92 -1.24
CA THR A 596 -20.54 5.83 0.21
C THR A 596 -21.02 7.09 0.96
N ARG A 597 -20.84 8.28 0.36
CA ARG A 597 -21.27 9.55 0.97
C ARG A 597 -22.79 9.73 0.98
N THR A 598 -23.46 9.42 -0.13
CA THR A 598 -24.87 9.82 -0.36
C THR A 598 -25.85 8.65 -0.45
N GLY A 599 -25.37 7.41 -0.50
CA GLY A 599 -26.19 6.21 -0.75
C GLY A 599 -26.75 6.13 -2.18
N LYS A 600 -26.46 7.10 -3.05
CA LYS A 600 -26.95 7.14 -4.44
C LYS A 600 -25.81 7.34 -5.41
N ARG A 601 -25.97 6.81 -6.63
CA ARG A 601 -24.97 6.93 -7.69
C ARG A 601 -25.23 8.18 -8.52
N SER A 602 -24.22 9.04 -8.65
CA SER A 602 -24.29 10.25 -9.48
C SER A 602 -23.62 10.03 -10.85
N SER A 603 -24.12 10.70 -11.90
CA SER A 603 -23.49 10.64 -13.24
C SER A 603 -22.08 11.23 -13.26
N LYS A 604 -21.83 12.28 -12.45
CA LYS A 604 -20.50 12.87 -12.27
C LYS A 604 -19.54 11.88 -11.59
N GLY A 605 -19.97 11.19 -10.53
CA GLY A 605 -19.19 10.14 -9.88
C GLY A 605 -18.88 8.96 -10.81
N ALA A 606 -19.82 8.59 -11.68
CA ALA A 606 -19.57 7.57 -12.70
C ALA A 606 -18.47 7.95 -13.71
N ALA A 607 -18.46 9.21 -14.17
CA ALA A 607 -17.39 9.69 -15.04
C ALA A 607 -16.03 9.74 -14.33
N MET A 608 -16.00 10.22 -13.08
CA MET A 608 -14.78 10.25 -12.26
C MET A 608 -14.21 8.85 -12.02
N ASP A 609 -15.07 7.86 -11.78
CA ASP A 609 -14.64 6.47 -11.62
C ASP A 609 -14.03 5.87 -12.89
N GLY A 610 -14.56 6.28 -14.06
CA GLY A 610 -13.98 5.93 -15.35
C GLY A 610 -12.57 6.49 -15.49
N TRP A 611 -12.38 7.77 -15.17
CA TRP A 611 -11.07 8.42 -15.15
C TRP A 611 -10.11 7.75 -14.16
N ASN A 612 -10.53 7.52 -12.92
CA ASN A 612 -9.74 6.83 -11.91
C ASN A 612 -9.31 5.44 -12.37
N SER A 613 -10.16 4.71 -13.11
CA SER A 613 -9.83 3.39 -13.65
C SER A 613 -8.75 3.46 -14.73
N VAL A 614 -8.79 4.47 -15.61
CA VAL A 614 -7.75 4.71 -16.62
C VAL A 614 -6.43 5.10 -15.96
N VAL A 615 -6.47 6.04 -15.01
CA VAL A 615 -5.26 6.46 -14.28
C VAL A 615 -4.65 5.28 -13.52
N ARG A 616 -5.46 4.44 -12.88
CA ARG A 616 -4.97 3.20 -12.24
C ARG A 616 -4.32 2.28 -13.23
N TYR A 617 -4.92 2.03 -14.40
CA TYR A 617 -4.30 1.21 -15.43
C TYR A 617 -2.93 1.76 -15.83
N VAL A 618 -2.80 3.06 -16.02
CA VAL A 618 -1.51 3.69 -16.34
C VAL A 618 -0.51 3.53 -15.19
N LYS A 619 -0.91 3.87 -13.95
CA LYS A 619 -0.03 3.77 -12.77
C LYS A 619 0.48 2.34 -12.54
N ASN A 620 -0.45 1.38 -12.53
CA ASN A 620 -0.16 -0.03 -12.32
C ASN A 620 0.81 -0.63 -13.36
N ASN A 621 0.80 -0.12 -14.59
CA ASN A 621 1.66 -0.64 -15.67
C ASN A 621 2.97 0.13 -15.82
N TYR A 622 3.00 1.42 -15.51
CA TYR A 622 4.12 2.29 -15.92
C TYR A 622 4.75 3.13 -14.80
N LEU A 623 4.15 3.20 -13.60
CA LEU A 623 4.62 4.08 -12.53
C LEU A 623 4.76 3.37 -11.17
N ASP A 624 4.14 2.21 -10.99
CA ASP A 624 4.15 1.51 -9.71
C ASP A 624 5.50 0.85 -9.38
N GLY A 625 6.39 0.64 -10.35
CA GLY A 625 7.67 -0.05 -10.14
C GLY A 625 8.60 0.80 -9.29
N SER A 626 8.80 2.05 -9.73
CA SER A 626 9.51 3.08 -8.94
C SER A 626 8.91 3.29 -7.55
N ARG A 627 7.57 3.31 -7.43
CA ARG A 627 6.89 3.44 -6.13
C ARG A 627 7.15 2.25 -5.20
N GLN A 628 7.23 1.03 -5.73
CA GLN A 628 7.57 -0.15 -4.93
C GLN A 628 9.04 -0.09 -4.50
N ASP A 629 9.96 0.26 -5.41
CA ASP A 629 11.38 0.44 -5.07
C ASP A 629 11.58 1.48 -3.96
N ALA A 630 10.84 2.59 -4.00
CA ALA A 630 10.84 3.61 -2.94
C ALA A 630 10.35 3.07 -1.58
N LEU A 631 9.28 2.27 -1.56
CA LEU A 631 8.80 1.62 -0.35
C LEU A 631 9.81 0.61 0.20
N ASP A 632 10.41 -0.20 -0.66
CA ASP A 632 11.37 -1.23 -0.25
C ASP A 632 12.61 -0.60 0.38
N LEU A 633 13.07 0.53 -0.17
CA LEU A 633 14.20 1.29 0.34
C LEU A 633 13.90 1.96 1.70
N LEU A 634 12.72 2.56 1.86
CA LEU A 634 12.34 3.27 3.10
C LEU A 634 11.96 2.33 4.25
N THR A 635 11.32 1.19 3.94
CA THR A 635 10.91 0.20 4.94
C THR A 635 12.01 -0.80 5.30
N GLY A 636 13.12 -0.79 4.55
CA GLY A 636 14.27 -1.67 4.75
C GLY A 636 14.12 -3.08 4.16
N ALA A 637 13.09 -3.33 3.35
CA ALA A 637 12.95 -4.57 2.58
C ALA A 637 14.11 -4.75 1.57
N TRP A 638 14.73 -3.64 1.15
CA TRP A 638 15.97 -3.65 0.39
C TRP A 638 16.96 -2.61 0.95
N SER A 639 18.24 -2.97 1.01
CA SER A 639 19.32 -2.08 1.46
C SER A 639 20.42 -1.97 0.41
N VAL A 640 20.95 -0.76 0.26
CA VAL A 640 22.02 -0.49 -0.71
C VAL A 640 23.35 -1.04 -0.18
N ARG A 641 24.06 -1.80 -1.01
CA ARG A 641 25.45 -2.17 -0.72
C ARG A 641 26.38 -1.11 -1.30
N ARG A 642 27.24 -0.51 -0.47
CA ARG A 642 28.19 0.51 -0.94
C ARG A 642 29.08 -0.03 -2.06
N GLY A 643 29.25 0.75 -3.11
CA GLY A 643 30.02 0.35 -4.30
C GLY A 643 29.36 -0.69 -5.20
N SER A 644 28.08 -1.03 -5.00
CA SER A 644 27.36 -1.92 -5.92
C SER A 644 27.09 -1.24 -7.27
N THR A 645 27.03 -2.05 -8.33
CA THR A 645 26.59 -1.59 -9.65
C THR A 645 25.10 -1.22 -9.62
N SER A 646 24.71 -0.21 -10.41
CA SER A 646 23.31 0.21 -10.50
C SER A 646 22.41 -0.94 -10.98
N PRO A 647 21.37 -1.33 -10.22
CA PRO A 647 20.37 -2.31 -10.64
C PRO A 647 19.39 -1.73 -11.67
N PHE A 648 19.47 -0.43 -11.95
CA PHE A 648 18.54 0.26 -12.84
C PHE A 648 18.90 0.16 -14.32
N VAL A 649 20.00 -0.52 -14.65
CA VAL A 649 20.39 -0.78 -16.04
C VAL A 649 19.36 -1.70 -16.70
N ASP A 650 18.77 -1.22 -17.79
CA ASP A 650 17.88 -2.06 -18.60
C ASP A 650 18.70 -3.19 -19.23
N THR A 651 18.29 -4.44 -19.02
CA THR A 651 18.93 -5.67 -19.55
C THR A 651 18.12 -6.30 -20.68
N ARG A 652 16.96 -5.75 -21.05
CA ARG A 652 16.07 -6.32 -22.09
C ARG A 652 16.77 -6.35 -23.45
N PRO A 653 16.43 -7.28 -24.36
CA PRO A 653 16.96 -7.26 -25.74
C PRO A 653 16.68 -5.93 -26.44
N ILE A 654 17.60 -5.49 -27.31
CA ILE A 654 17.49 -4.20 -28.05
C ILE A 654 16.14 -4.09 -28.76
N LEU A 655 15.67 -5.17 -29.37
CA LEU A 655 14.37 -5.21 -30.05
C LEU A 655 13.23 -4.79 -29.12
N MET A 656 13.18 -5.26 -27.87
CA MET A 656 12.13 -4.86 -26.93
C MET A 656 12.24 -3.39 -26.51
N ARG A 657 13.46 -2.85 -26.41
CA ARG A 657 13.69 -1.45 -26.02
C ARG A 657 13.25 -0.46 -27.09
N ILE A 658 13.46 -0.78 -28.37
CA ILE A 658 13.18 0.14 -29.48
C ILE A 658 11.70 0.15 -29.89
N MET A 659 10.93 -0.91 -29.63
CA MET A 659 9.55 -1.02 -30.13
C MET A 659 8.61 0.12 -29.71
N PRO A 660 8.65 0.67 -28.49
CA PRO A 660 7.86 1.84 -28.13
C PRO A 660 8.22 3.06 -28.97
N THR A 661 9.52 3.29 -29.22
CA THR A 661 9.96 4.39 -30.08
C THR A 661 9.50 4.19 -31.53
N VAL A 662 9.58 2.97 -32.06
CA VAL A 662 9.08 2.63 -33.40
C VAL A 662 7.57 2.88 -33.49
N LEU A 663 6.80 2.47 -32.47
CA LEU A 663 5.36 2.71 -32.41
C LEU A 663 5.05 4.22 -32.38
N SER A 664 5.71 4.99 -31.51
CA SER A 664 5.50 6.44 -31.39
C SER A 664 5.86 7.18 -32.68
N THR A 665 6.98 6.83 -33.32
CA THR A 665 7.38 7.43 -34.59
C THR A 665 6.39 7.08 -35.71
N ALA A 666 5.98 5.81 -35.82
CA ALA A 666 5.02 5.40 -36.84
C ALA A 666 3.64 6.06 -36.65
N LEU A 667 3.16 6.16 -35.41
CA LEU A 667 1.92 6.88 -35.08
C LEU A 667 2.03 8.37 -35.42
N GLY A 668 3.18 8.99 -35.11
CA GLY A 668 3.47 10.38 -35.48
C GLY A 668 3.40 10.60 -36.99
N CYS A 669 3.97 9.69 -37.79
CA CYS A 669 3.86 9.75 -39.25
C CYS A 669 2.41 9.65 -39.75
N VAL A 670 1.60 8.75 -39.17
CA VAL A 670 0.17 8.63 -39.50
C VAL A 670 -0.57 9.94 -39.19
N CYS A 671 -0.36 10.51 -37.99
CA CYS A 671 -0.99 11.77 -37.59
C CYS A 671 -0.56 12.96 -38.47
N LEU A 672 0.71 13.05 -38.86
CA LEU A 672 1.20 14.12 -39.73
C LEU A 672 0.57 14.05 -41.13
N ILE A 673 0.46 12.84 -41.71
CA ILE A 673 -0.16 12.67 -43.04
C ILE A 673 -1.66 13.04 -43.00
N GLU A 674 -2.36 12.68 -41.92
CA GLU A 674 -3.76 13.08 -41.70
C GLU A 674 -3.93 14.61 -41.56
N PHE A 675 -3.03 15.27 -40.83
CA PHE A 675 -3.12 16.69 -40.55
C PHE A 675 -2.95 17.56 -41.80
N TYR A 676 -2.06 17.18 -42.73
CA TYR A 676 -1.81 17.94 -43.95
C TYR A 676 -2.71 17.48 -45.10
N ALA A 677 -3.89 18.09 -45.22
CA ALA A 677 -4.88 17.79 -46.26
C ALA A 677 -4.33 17.74 -47.71
N TRP A 678 -3.29 18.54 -48.00
CA TRP A 678 -2.62 18.56 -49.31
C TRP A 678 -1.86 17.26 -49.64
N TRP A 679 -1.41 16.52 -48.63
CA TRP A 679 -0.65 15.29 -48.81
C TRP A 679 -1.52 14.15 -49.34
N TRP A 680 -2.84 14.20 -49.12
CA TRP A 680 -3.82 13.23 -49.64
C TRP A 680 -3.95 13.24 -51.16
N LEU A 681 -3.56 14.34 -51.80
CA LEU A 681 -3.58 14.49 -53.25
C LEU A 681 -2.34 13.87 -53.93
N ILE A 682 -1.32 13.47 -53.15
CA ILE A 682 -0.08 12.89 -53.67
C ILE A 682 -0.14 11.35 -53.53
N PRO A 683 -0.09 10.58 -54.64
CA PRO A 683 -0.22 9.11 -54.59
C PRO A 683 0.82 8.41 -53.71
N ILE A 684 2.04 8.95 -53.61
CA ILE A 684 3.09 8.35 -52.77
C ILE A 684 2.75 8.42 -51.28
N SER A 685 2.03 9.46 -50.84
CA SER A 685 1.63 9.64 -49.44
C SER A 685 0.69 8.54 -48.96
N TRP A 686 -0.14 7.98 -49.85
CA TRP A 686 -0.99 6.83 -49.52
C TRP A 686 -0.16 5.59 -49.18
N THR A 687 0.93 5.36 -49.92
CA THR A 687 1.82 4.23 -49.64
C THR A 687 2.53 4.39 -48.30
N PHE A 688 2.99 5.60 -47.98
CA PHE A 688 3.61 5.91 -46.68
C PHE A 688 2.61 5.81 -45.53
N PHE A 689 1.36 6.26 -45.72
CA PHE A 689 0.30 6.14 -44.73
C PHE A 689 0.01 4.68 -44.39
N TRP A 690 -0.19 3.82 -45.39
CA TRP A 690 -0.46 2.41 -45.17
C TRP A 690 0.75 1.68 -44.59
N ALA A 691 1.97 2.00 -45.03
CA ALA A 691 3.20 1.46 -44.46
C ALA A 691 3.34 1.85 -42.97
N ALA A 692 3.17 3.13 -42.63
CA ALA A 692 3.21 3.61 -41.25
C ALA A 692 2.09 3.00 -40.39
N SER A 693 0.89 2.82 -40.94
CA SER A 693 -0.24 2.16 -40.28
C SER A 693 0.05 0.68 -40.00
N ILE A 694 0.64 -0.04 -40.97
CA ILE A 694 1.07 -1.44 -40.78
C ILE A 694 2.14 -1.52 -39.70
N VAL A 695 3.17 -0.67 -39.74
CA VAL A 695 4.23 -0.64 -38.72
C VAL A 695 3.64 -0.32 -37.33
N THR A 696 2.70 0.61 -37.25
CA THR A 696 1.98 0.94 -36.00
C THR A 696 1.26 -0.29 -35.45
N VAL A 697 0.48 -0.98 -36.29
CA VAL A 697 -0.26 -2.18 -35.89
C VAL A 697 0.68 -3.32 -35.48
N LEU A 698 1.72 -3.61 -36.27
CA LEU A 698 2.69 -4.66 -35.96
C LEU A 698 3.46 -4.38 -34.67
N SER A 699 3.90 -3.14 -34.46
CA SER A 699 4.62 -2.72 -33.25
C SER A 699 3.71 -2.79 -32.03
N PHE A 700 2.45 -2.35 -32.15
CA PHE A 700 1.45 -2.49 -31.10
C PHE A 700 1.18 -3.96 -30.75
N LEU A 701 0.99 -4.83 -31.75
CA LEU A 701 0.79 -6.26 -31.54
C LEU A 701 2.01 -6.92 -30.90
N TYR A 702 3.22 -6.51 -31.26
CA TYR A 702 4.45 -7.01 -30.65
C TYR A 702 4.56 -6.60 -29.18
N ILE A 703 4.31 -5.32 -28.87
CA ILE A 703 4.30 -4.81 -27.49
C ILE A 703 3.24 -5.53 -26.67
N TRP A 704 2.03 -5.67 -27.20
CA TRP A 704 0.92 -6.37 -26.54
C TRP A 704 1.23 -7.85 -26.29
N ALA A 705 1.84 -8.53 -27.27
CA ALA A 705 2.24 -9.94 -27.12
C ALA A 705 3.33 -10.13 -26.07
N ASN A 706 4.23 -9.16 -25.93
CA ASN A 706 5.36 -9.18 -25.00
C ASN A 706 5.11 -8.26 -23.78
N GLY A 707 3.84 -8.01 -23.43
CA GLY A 707 3.47 -6.95 -22.48
C GLY A 707 4.16 -7.05 -21.12
N ILE A 708 4.51 -8.25 -20.67
CA ILE A 708 5.27 -8.46 -19.43
C ILE A 708 6.58 -7.66 -19.39
N TYR A 709 7.26 -7.47 -20.52
CA TYR A 709 8.52 -6.74 -20.58
C TYR A 709 8.34 -5.22 -20.60
N TYR A 710 7.11 -4.73 -20.81
CA TYR A 710 6.79 -3.30 -20.90
C TYR A 710 6.07 -2.77 -19.66
N VAL A 711 5.83 -3.63 -18.67
CA VAL A 711 5.44 -3.21 -17.33
C VAL A 711 6.66 -2.65 -16.61
N ASP A 712 6.47 -1.54 -15.90
CA ASP A 712 7.46 -0.96 -14.98
C ASP A 712 7.55 -1.84 -13.72
N TRP A 713 8.35 -2.91 -13.82
CA TRP A 713 8.64 -3.78 -12.68
C TRP A 713 9.60 -3.09 -11.69
N PRO A 714 9.45 -3.35 -10.37
CA PRO A 714 10.44 -2.93 -9.39
C PRO A 714 11.81 -3.50 -9.75
N ARG A 715 12.84 -2.69 -9.58
CA ARG A 715 14.22 -3.00 -10.00
C ARG A 715 15.11 -3.35 -8.82
N LEU A 716 14.78 -2.91 -7.61
CA LEU A 716 15.55 -3.21 -6.40
C LEU A 716 15.25 -4.62 -5.90
N ASN A 717 13.97 -4.98 -5.80
CA ASN A 717 13.50 -6.30 -5.41
C ASN A 717 12.52 -6.88 -6.45
N PRO A 718 13.02 -7.30 -7.63
CA PRO A 718 12.16 -7.83 -8.68
C PRO A 718 11.53 -9.17 -8.25
N PRO A 719 10.23 -9.41 -8.53
CA PRO A 719 9.53 -10.63 -8.11
C PRO A 719 9.87 -11.84 -9.01
N ILE A 720 11.16 -12.18 -9.11
CA ILE A 720 11.70 -13.19 -10.03
C ILE A 720 11.08 -14.56 -9.77
N GLU A 721 10.92 -14.95 -8.51
CA GLU A 721 10.33 -16.22 -8.13
C GLU A 721 8.90 -16.36 -8.64
N ILE A 722 8.08 -15.31 -8.48
CA ILE A 722 6.70 -15.29 -8.96
C ILE A 722 6.65 -15.38 -10.48
N LEU A 723 7.51 -14.60 -11.17
CA LEU A 723 7.55 -14.54 -12.63
C LEU A 723 7.99 -15.87 -13.25
N ASN A 724 8.96 -16.54 -12.65
CA ASN A 724 9.54 -17.79 -13.14
C ASN A 724 8.94 -19.04 -12.51
N TYR A 725 7.91 -18.90 -11.67
CA TYR A 725 7.29 -20.05 -11.05
C TYR A 725 6.50 -20.87 -12.07
N ASP A 726 6.97 -22.09 -12.28
CA ASP A 726 6.34 -23.13 -13.11
C ASP A 726 5.95 -24.37 -12.28
N GLY A 727 5.95 -24.23 -10.94
CA GLY A 727 5.56 -25.28 -10.00
C GLY A 727 4.05 -25.57 -9.97
N PRO A 728 3.60 -26.50 -9.10
CA PRO A 728 2.20 -26.88 -8.99
C PRO A 728 1.32 -25.71 -8.51
N GLY A 729 0.06 -25.68 -8.92
CA GLY A 729 -0.87 -24.63 -8.51
C GLY A 729 -1.80 -24.22 -9.63
N TYR A 730 -2.36 -23.02 -9.51
CA TYR A 730 -3.26 -22.47 -10.51
C TYR A 730 -2.62 -21.27 -11.19
N ARG A 731 -2.59 -21.27 -12.53
CA ARG A 731 -2.29 -20.08 -13.35
C ARG A 731 -3.48 -19.86 -14.28
N SER A 732 -4.05 -18.66 -14.28
CA SER A 732 -5.19 -18.37 -15.16
C SER A 732 -4.76 -18.46 -16.61
N THR A 733 -5.43 -19.31 -17.40
CA THR A 733 -5.28 -19.30 -18.85
C THR A 733 -5.78 -17.97 -19.41
N PRO A 734 -5.20 -17.43 -20.50
CA PRO A 734 -5.73 -16.25 -21.17
C PRO A 734 -7.20 -16.49 -21.59
N ARG A 735 -8.18 -15.98 -20.85
CA ARG A 735 -9.61 -16.08 -21.20
C ARG A 735 -10.14 -14.69 -21.57
N GLY A 736 -10.55 -14.49 -22.84
CA GLY A 736 -11.53 -13.43 -23.17
C GLY A 736 -11.25 -12.44 -24.31
N ARG A 737 -10.72 -12.87 -25.45
CA ARG A 737 -11.10 -12.52 -26.85
C ARG A 737 -10.03 -13.14 -27.73
N GLY A 738 -10.44 -13.91 -28.73
CA GLY A 738 -9.54 -14.68 -29.58
C GLY A 738 -8.47 -13.83 -30.26
N ALA A 739 -7.32 -13.76 -29.61
CA ALA A 739 -6.01 -13.59 -30.23
C ALA A 739 -5.28 -14.94 -30.31
N GLY A 740 -5.98 -16.07 -30.12
CA GLY A 740 -5.41 -17.39 -30.39
C GLY A 740 -4.96 -17.53 -31.87
N SER A 741 -5.64 -16.82 -32.77
CA SER A 741 -5.22 -16.67 -34.17
C SER A 741 -4.03 -15.70 -34.30
N THR A 742 -4.06 -14.53 -33.64
CA THR A 742 -2.97 -13.55 -33.77
C THR A 742 -1.69 -13.94 -33.06
N SER A 743 -1.71 -14.69 -31.96
CA SER A 743 -0.50 -15.26 -31.34
C SER A 743 0.12 -16.36 -32.19
N ALA A 744 -0.70 -17.19 -32.85
CA ALA A 744 -0.21 -18.18 -33.80
C ALA A 744 0.36 -17.52 -35.07
N VAL A 745 -0.33 -16.49 -35.58
CA VAL A 745 0.09 -15.67 -36.72
C VAL A 745 1.35 -14.89 -36.40
N VAL A 746 1.44 -14.23 -35.24
CA VAL A 746 2.62 -13.49 -34.76
C VAL A 746 3.77 -14.46 -34.46
N SER A 747 3.54 -15.64 -33.89
CA SER A 747 4.62 -16.64 -33.73
C SER A 747 5.10 -17.20 -35.08
N ARG A 748 4.21 -17.36 -36.07
CA ARG A 748 4.55 -17.73 -37.44
C ARG A 748 5.29 -16.60 -38.18
N PHE A 749 4.90 -15.34 -37.94
CA PHE A 749 5.54 -14.16 -38.51
C PHE A 749 6.92 -13.91 -37.88
N ILE A 750 7.05 -14.06 -36.56
CA ILE A 750 8.33 -13.97 -35.84
C ILE A 750 9.27 -15.11 -36.26
N ARG A 751 8.77 -16.34 -36.45
CA ARG A 751 9.54 -17.44 -37.05
C ARG A 751 9.93 -17.16 -38.51
N ALA A 752 9.13 -16.39 -39.26
CA ALA A 752 9.44 -16.00 -40.63
C ALA A 752 10.45 -14.84 -40.72
N ILE A 753 10.53 -13.98 -39.69
CA ILE A 753 11.45 -12.84 -39.61
C ILE A 753 12.78 -13.21 -38.91
N SER A 754 12.84 -14.34 -38.20
CA SER A 754 14.06 -14.79 -37.52
C SER A 754 15.20 -15.06 -38.52
N ILE A 755 16.20 -14.17 -38.51
CA ILE A 755 17.41 -14.16 -39.35
C ILE A 755 18.37 -15.28 -38.90
N HIS A 756 17.93 -16.53 -39.01
CA HIS A 756 18.80 -17.69 -38.79
C HIS A 756 18.80 -18.69 -39.97
N ARG A 757 18.27 -18.29 -41.13
CA ARG A 757 18.25 -19.12 -42.35
C ARG A 757 18.79 -18.46 -43.62
N VAL A 758 19.52 -17.35 -43.51
CA VAL A 758 20.18 -16.71 -44.66
C VAL A 758 21.65 -16.43 -44.36
N ILE A 759 22.43 -17.50 -44.17
CA ILE A 759 23.82 -17.54 -44.62
C ILE A 759 24.05 -18.94 -45.21
N PRO A 760 24.09 -19.06 -46.55
CA PRO A 760 25.02 -19.99 -47.13
C PRO A 760 25.67 -19.35 -48.36
N PHE A 761 26.83 -18.73 -48.22
CA PHE A 761 27.80 -18.62 -49.31
C PHE A 761 29.15 -18.14 -48.76
N LEU A 762 30.05 -19.10 -48.50
CA LEU A 762 31.50 -19.03 -48.76
C LEU A 762 32.12 -20.33 -48.21
N GLY A 763 32.76 -21.10 -49.09
CA GLY A 763 33.56 -22.27 -48.71
C GLY A 763 33.08 -23.63 -49.21
N ARG A 764 32.83 -23.78 -50.53
CA ARG A 764 32.73 -25.10 -51.17
C ARG A 764 34.11 -25.48 -51.71
N SER A 765 34.94 -26.14 -50.89
CA SER A 765 36.02 -27.00 -51.40
C SER A 765 35.54 -28.46 -51.39
N ARG A 766 35.99 -29.18 -52.41
CA ARG A 766 35.55 -30.48 -52.89
C ARG A 766 35.81 -31.61 -51.89
N GLY A 767 34.94 -32.62 -51.90
CA GLY A 767 35.20 -33.89 -51.23
C GLY A 767 33.95 -34.76 -51.14
N ALA A 768 33.51 -35.31 -52.28
CA ALA A 768 32.48 -36.33 -52.31
C ALA A 768 33.08 -37.69 -51.93
N ALA A 769 32.53 -38.36 -50.92
CA ALA A 769 32.54 -39.81 -50.83
C ALA A 769 31.36 -40.30 -49.97
N ARG A 770 30.48 -41.06 -50.62
CA ARG A 770 29.40 -41.87 -50.03
C ARG A 770 30.00 -42.95 -49.11
N GLY A 771 29.29 -43.27 -48.02
CA GLY A 771 29.52 -44.52 -47.28
C GLY A 771 28.52 -44.72 -46.15
N ARG A 772 27.64 -45.72 -46.32
CA ARG A 772 26.64 -46.18 -45.35
C ARG A 772 27.29 -46.64 -44.04
N MET A 773 26.63 -46.36 -42.92
CA MET A 773 26.81 -47.14 -41.69
C MET A 773 26.33 -48.58 -41.91
N LEU A 774 27.20 -49.54 -41.62
CA LEU A 774 26.85 -50.88 -41.16
C LEU A 774 27.58 -51.14 -39.84
N SER A 775 26.86 -51.82 -38.96
CA SER A 775 27.26 -52.30 -37.64
C SER A 775 28.48 -53.21 -37.67
N GLY A 776 29.24 -53.25 -36.57
CA GLY A 776 30.15 -54.35 -36.28
C GLY A 776 31.04 -54.02 -35.08
N GLY A 777 30.95 -54.84 -34.03
CA GLY A 777 31.65 -54.63 -32.77
C GLY A 777 33.15 -54.93 -32.80
N GLY A 778 33.79 -54.75 -31.64
CA GLY A 778 35.05 -55.43 -31.31
C GLY A 778 36.16 -54.52 -30.77
N GLY A 779 36.32 -54.54 -29.44
CA GLY A 779 37.58 -54.93 -28.80
C GLY A 779 38.77 -53.96 -28.73
N VAL A 780 39.09 -53.60 -27.48
CA VAL A 780 40.43 -53.54 -26.85
C VAL A 780 41.46 -52.51 -27.35
N GLY A 781 42.00 -51.73 -26.41
CA GLY A 781 43.28 -51.03 -26.60
C GLY A 781 43.49 -49.85 -25.66
N GLU A 782 44.31 -50.06 -24.64
CA GLU A 782 44.77 -49.11 -23.62
C GLU A 782 45.48 -47.87 -24.20
N SER A 783 45.38 -46.73 -23.50
CA SER A 783 46.58 -45.98 -23.06
C SER A 783 46.24 -44.79 -22.15
N HIS A 784 46.96 -44.75 -21.03
CA HIS A 784 47.04 -43.74 -19.97
C HIS A 784 47.28 -42.28 -20.41
N ALA A 785 46.74 -41.33 -19.62
CA ALA A 785 47.51 -40.34 -18.82
C ALA A 785 46.53 -39.38 -18.10
N ARG A 786 46.36 -39.52 -16.78
CA ARG A 786 47.04 -38.76 -15.70
C ARG A 786 46.46 -37.34 -15.46
N VAL A 787 45.63 -37.21 -14.43
CA VAL A 787 45.56 -36.01 -13.58
C VAL A 787 45.80 -36.49 -12.16
N GLY A 788 46.93 -36.09 -11.59
CA GLY A 788 47.35 -36.43 -10.24
C GLY A 788 46.68 -35.51 -9.22
N SER A 789 46.25 -36.12 -8.12
CA SER A 789 46.13 -35.45 -6.82
C SER A 789 47.42 -35.68 -6.03
N ILE A 790 47.74 -34.72 -5.17
CA ILE A 790 48.63 -34.82 -4.00
C ILE A 790 47.86 -34.03 -2.93
N GLY A 791 47.32 -34.59 -1.84
CA GLY A 791 47.95 -35.41 -0.80
C GLY A 791 48.54 -34.43 0.23
N GLY A 792 48.00 -34.18 1.43
CA GLY A 792 47.52 -35.09 2.46
C GLY A 792 48.61 -35.28 3.52
N ILE A 793 48.26 -35.33 4.82
CA ILE A 793 48.95 -35.95 6.02
C ILE A 793 48.62 -35.13 7.30
N ILE A 794 48.40 -35.63 8.54
CA ILE A 794 48.16 -36.90 9.26
C ILE A 794 47.73 -36.48 10.70
N GLU A 795 46.81 -37.17 11.38
CA GLU A 795 46.99 -37.75 12.75
C GLU A 795 45.77 -38.53 13.27
N GLU A 796 46.04 -39.44 14.21
CA GLU A 796 45.42 -40.75 14.47
C GLU A 796 44.27 -40.81 15.52
N ALA A 797 43.31 -41.75 15.29
CA ALA A 797 42.75 -42.84 16.15
C ALA A 797 42.43 -42.66 17.69
N PRO A 798 41.65 -43.57 18.36
CA PRO A 798 40.42 -44.31 17.98
C PRO A 798 39.37 -44.55 19.14
N LEU A 799 38.32 -45.35 18.83
CA LEU A 799 37.48 -46.24 19.68
C LEU A 799 36.22 -45.71 20.44
N ARG A 800 35.03 -46.17 20.01
CA ARG A 800 34.14 -47.05 20.83
C ARG A 800 32.96 -47.64 20.03
N ARG A 801 32.79 -48.97 20.15
CA ARG A 801 31.67 -49.81 19.67
C ARG A 801 30.53 -49.88 20.69
N LYS A 802 29.28 -50.01 20.18
CA LYS A 802 28.11 -50.85 20.63
C LYS A 802 26.90 -50.33 19.82
N GLY A 803 26.11 -51.05 19.03
CA GLY A 803 25.84 -52.48 18.89
C GLY A 803 24.46 -52.82 19.46
N ARG A 804 23.38 -52.84 18.64
CA ARG A 804 22.32 -53.88 18.67
C ARG A 804 21.24 -53.72 17.58
N GLU A 805 20.87 -54.87 17.03
CA GLU A 805 19.91 -55.20 15.98
C GLU A 805 18.47 -55.42 16.51
N GLY A 806 17.50 -55.53 15.58
CA GLY A 806 16.21 -56.24 15.71
C GLY A 806 15.01 -55.42 15.20
N ARG A 807 14.58 -55.43 13.92
CA ARG A 807 13.89 -56.44 13.07
C ARG A 807 12.35 -56.54 13.30
N LEU A 808 11.61 -56.48 12.17
CA LEU A 808 10.22 -56.92 11.88
C LEU A 808 9.09 -55.98 12.38
N ASP A 809 8.08 -55.58 11.61
CA ASP A 809 7.52 -56.03 10.32
C ASP A 809 7.20 -54.86 9.37
#